data_AF-A0A537DZH7-F1
#
_entry.id   AF-A0A537DZH7-F1
#
_cell.length_a   1.000
_cell.length_b   1.000
_cell.length_c   1.000
_cell.angle_alpha   90.00
_cell.angle_beta   90.00
_cell.angle_gamma   90.00
#
_symmetry.space_group_name_H-M   'P 1'
#
loop_
_entity.id
_entity.type
_entity.pdbx_description
1 polymer ?
#
loop_
_entity_poly.entity_id
_entity_poly.type
_entity_poly.pdbx_seq_one_letter_code
_entity_poly.pdbx_strand_id
1 'polypeptide(L)'
;MHQAKLCAFSLVLVLAFSILGVASLKSVAAPAPAFGFANYEVARSSDLAHAGVTCSNTGTNCWNWNGEPNIATAPDGTIYATSENTAFNHPSECNDPTGGTISQTLYICGGTGAWKSTDRGNHFSTLTSPNTNFQSGYGITLWGGDTHVAVAPAKNLNGQYNVYVVSLEAAVVGLVGVGESTSQDGGQTWSNNPFAIQFTNPIANPLVEDRPWVAAYGSTEVCISVHEGAVIGDVWCSYDSGLTFTQVGSAFDALHSWLVAETSIPGAIHIDPNTGYIYVPFSGLASATEAANPVEVACGGLTGINCPYKLHTVYMAVSTNGGLTFTDYTVYVNPNNQVNYGSNFLAMAVDRAGNLYEAYSDGVSLFYSYSTDTGQTWHGPYQVNQAPSSWAIEPWLTAGDPGKIDIVWYGTNNCGAAITDADNCQQSATWSVFFAQNRNVFASPTGFTQQQVTEMIHMGPVCLNGGGCQSYRGLFDDFGVTADPTTGMATVVYDNDMYTPSNSNNLPNPDCTSQYTSSSDPAQQNCVHTVIAHQTSGTGVFRKHSFRITGESLTQESDLAHADYNVQGQNDGEAPITALSVSLAGVSLPLTFSSALPLQPGATISGQSVISLQTVLLVLGTAYPVDVTATFVDGTTITQPTTVAYTIA
;
A
#
# COMPACT_ATOMS: atom_id res chain seq x y z
N MET A 1 23.17 -26.43 -84.24
CA MET A 1 21.71 -26.11 -84.17
C MET A 1 21.60 -24.90 -83.23
N HIS A 2 21.43 -23.68 -83.75
CA HIS A 2 20.18 -22.88 -83.65
C HIS A 2 19.62 -22.90 -82.21
N GLN A 3 19.50 -21.83 -81.41
CA GLN A 3 19.37 -20.37 -81.60
C GLN A 3 19.84 -19.69 -80.28
N ALA A 4 20.71 -18.68 -80.31
CA ALA A 4 20.39 -17.23 -80.26
C ALA A 4 19.78 -16.77 -78.90
N LYS A 5 20.55 -16.11 -78.00
CA LYS A 5 20.89 -14.64 -77.97
C LYS A 5 19.84 -13.85 -77.15
N LEU A 6 20.12 -12.91 -76.24
CA LEU A 6 21.04 -11.75 -76.19
C LEU A 6 21.04 -11.25 -74.70
N CYS A 7 22.16 -10.89 -74.05
CA CYS A 7 22.75 -9.53 -73.89
C CYS A 7 21.88 -8.51 -73.12
N ALA A 8 22.38 -7.55 -72.32
CA ALA A 8 23.74 -7.05 -72.11
C ALA A 8 23.79 -6.15 -70.84
N PHE A 9 24.99 -6.03 -70.29
CA PHE A 9 25.47 -4.90 -69.49
C PHE A 9 25.33 -3.57 -70.24
N SER A 10 24.92 -2.49 -69.54
CA SER A 10 25.36 -1.12 -69.86
C SER A 10 25.24 -0.20 -68.64
N LEU A 11 26.35 0.47 -68.37
CA LEU A 11 26.57 1.53 -67.41
C LEU A 11 26.02 2.85 -68.01
N VAL A 12 25.06 3.52 -67.35
CA VAL A 12 24.74 4.94 -67.64
C VAL A 12 24.42 5.66 -66.33
N LEU A 13 25.24 6.68 -66.08
CA LEU A 13 25.13 7.72 -65.06
C LEU A 13 23.93 8.63 -65.36
N VAL A 14 22.98 8.78 -64.43
CA VAL A 14 21.93 9.81 -64.52
C VAL A 14 21.87 10.58 -63.19
N LEU A 15 22.14 11.89 -63.28
CA LEU A 15 21.94 12.87 -62.23
C LEU A 15 20.47 12.88 -61.78
N ALA A 16 20.23 12.79 -60.47
CA ALA A 16 18.94 13.13 -59.88
C ALA A 16 19.13 14.25 -58.85
N PHE A 17 18.33 15.30 -59.06
CA PHE A 17 18.32 16.57 -58.34
C PHE A 17 18.10 16.42 -56.84
N SER A 18 18.88 17.19 -56.09
CA SER A 18 18.68 17.55 -54.69
C SER A 18 17.42 18.42 -54.53
N ILE A 19 16.41 17.88 -53.85
CA ILE A 19 15.40 18.68 -53.16
C ILE A 19 15.66 18.48 -51.67
N LEU A 20 16.39 19.43 -51.08
CA LEU A 20 16.47 19.60 -49.64
C LEU A 20 15.09 20.02 -49.12
N GLY A 21 14.26 19.05 -48.77
CA GLY A 21 13.18 19.26 -47.81
C GLY A 21 13.80 19.34 -46.42
N VAL A 22 14.15 20.54 -45.96
CA VAL A 22 14.49 20.78 -44.55
C VAL A 22 13.16 20.70 -43.78
N ALA A 23 12.70 19.48 -43.52
CA ALA A 23 11.71 19.26 -42.48
C ALA A 23 12.42 19.59 -41.17
N SER A 24 12.13 20.76 -40.60
CA SER A 24 12.45 21.00 -39.20
C SER A 24 11.65 19.96 -38.41
N LEU A 25 12.30 18.87 -38.02
CA LEU A 25 11.89 18.05 -36.90
C LEU A 25 11.90 19.00 -35.70
N LYS A 26 10.78 19.71 -35.47
CA LYS A 26 10.51 20.25 -34.15
C LYS A 26 10.41 19.00 -33.29
N SER A 27 11.45 18.73 -32.51
CA SER A 27 11.33 17.82 -31.36
C SER A 27 10.21 18.40 -30.52
N VAL A 28 9.01 17.85 -30.67
CA VAL A 28 7.93 18.09 -29.72
C VAL A 28 8.50 17.49 -28.44
N ALA A 29 8.92 18.37 -27.52
CA ALA A 29 9.35 17.93 -26.21
C ALA A 29 8.25 17.04 -25.65
N ALA A 30 8.63 15.88 -25.09
CA ALA A 30 7.66 15.05 -24.40
C ALA A 30 6.91 15.93 -23.39
N PRO A 31 5.57 15.80 -23.27
CA PRO A 31 4.83 16.52 -22.26
C PRO A 31 5.47 16.26 -20.90
N ALA A 32 5.53 17.30 -20.07
CA ALA A 32 6.04 17.15 -18.71
C ALA A 32 5.26 16.03 -17.99
N PRO A 33 5.92 15.24 -17.13
CA PRO A 33 5.24 14.23 -16.35
C PRO A 33 4.11 14.86 -15.53
N ALA A 34 3.01 14.13 -15.39
CA ALA A 34 1.84 14.61 -14.63
C ALA A 34 2.13 14.68 -13.13
N PHE A 35 3.08 13.87 -12.65
CA PHE A 35 3.47 13.74 -11.26
C PHE A 35 4.99 13.85 -11.12
N GLY A 36 5.46 14.44 -10.02
CA GLY A 36 6.88 14.39 -9.65
C GLY A 36 7.08 13.37 -8.55
N PHE A 37 8.14 12.55 -8.65
CA PHE A 37 8.52 11.58 -7.62
C PHE A 37 9.99 11.76 -7.25
N ALA A 38 10.30 11.61 -5.97
CA ALA A 38 11.65 11.46 -5.45
C ALA A 38 11.82 10.01 -4.99
N ASN A 39 12.85 9.34 -5.52
CA ASN A 39 13.18 7.96 -5.17
C ASN A 39 14.40 7.97 -4.26
N TYR A 40 14.34 7.26 -3.14
CA TYR A 40 15.48 7.08 -2.26
C TYR A 40 15.40 5.79 -1.44
N GLU A 41 16.56 5.24 -1.13
CA GLU A 41 16.74 4.07 -0.31
C GLU A 41 16.75 4.39 1.19
N VAL A 42 16.47 3.38 2.00
CA VAL A 42 16.42 3.44 3.46
C VAL A 42 17.59 2.67 4.10
N ALA A 43 17.96 3.02 5.32
CA ALA A 43 19.08 2.39 6.03
C ALA A 43 18.64 1.13 6.79
N ARG A 44 19.44 0.06 6.78
CA ARG A 44 19.17 -1.21 7.48
C ARG A 44 18.74 -1.05 8.94
N SER A 45 17.80 -1.88 9.40
CA SER A 45 17.24 -1.88 10.78
C SER A 45 17.78 -3.02 11.66
N SER A 46 18.65 -3.86 11.10
CA SER A 46 19.17 -5.10 11.70
C SER A 46 20.18 -4.88 12.85
N ASP A 47 20.65 -3.65 13.06
CA ASP A 47 21.58 -3.27 14.12
C ASP A 47 21.21 -1.95 14.81
N LEU A 48 21.73 -1.77 16.04
CA LEU A 48 21.50 -0.54 16.80
C LEU A 48 22.31 0.66 16.29
N ALA A 49 23.32 0.46 15.45
CA ALA A 49 24.15 1.54 14.93
C ALA A 49 23.43 2.37 13.85
N HIS A 50 22.45 1.79 13.16
CA HIS A 50 21.65 2.44 12.13
C HIS A 50 20.29 2.96 12.64
N ALA A 51 19.89 2.61 13.86
CA ALA A 51 18.71 3.19 14.49
C ALA A 51 18.83 4.73 14.53
N GLY A 52 17.84 5.43 13.97
CA GLY A 52 17.80 6.89 13.84
C GLY A 52 18.50 7.46 12.60
N VAL A 53 19.18 6.65 11.79
CA VAL A 53 19.69 7.11 10.49
C VAL A 53 18.51 7.54 9.63
N THR A 54 18.58 8.74 9.07
CA THR A 54 17.50 9.32 8.26
C THR A 54 17.95 9.42 6.81
N CYS A 55 17.12 8.92 5.89
CA CYS A 55 17.40 8.84 4.47
C CYS A 55 16.34 9.59 3.64
N SER A 56 16.67 10.17 2.49
CA SER A 56 18.03 10.26 1.93
C SER A 56 18.95 11.18 2.75
N ASN A 57 20.26 10.93 2.71
CA ASN A 57 21.27 11.80 3.31
C ASN A 57 22.54 11.81 2.45
N THR A 58 23.54 12.61 2.83
CA THR A 58 24.81 12.73 2.09
C THR A 58 25.87 11.68 2.48
N GLY A 59 25.57 10.82 3.44
CA GLY A 59 26.41 9.71 3.87
C GLY A 59 26.23 8.48 2.98
N THR A 60 27.04 7.45 3.23
CA THR A 60 26.99 6.16 2.52
C THR A 60 26.37 5.07 3.41
N ASN A 61 25.37 5.44 4.20
CA ASN A 61 24.70 4.57 5.18
C ASN A 61 23.20 4.37 4.91
N CYS A 62 22.68 4.94 3.82
CA CYS A 62 21.33 4.66 3.31
C CYS A 62 21.40 3.47 2.37
N TRP A 63 21.53 2.29 2.95
CA TRP A 63 21.51 1.03 2.24
C TRP A 63 20.89 -0.05 3.13
N ASN A 64 20.24 -1.03 2.52
CA ASN A 64 19.68 -2.19 3.22
C ASN A 64 19.75 -3.47 2.36
N TRP A 65 19.32 -4.59 2.95
CA TRP A 65 19.13 -5.87 2.24
C TRP A 65 17.72 -6.41 2.53
N ASN A 66 16.78 -5.50 2.76
CA ASN A 66 15.41 -5.84 3.04
C ASN A 66 14.65 -6.01 1.72
N GLY A 67 13.67 -6.91 1.72
CA GLY A 67 12.77 -7.19 0.61
C GLY A 67 11.34 -7.32 1.12
N GLU A 68 10.34 -7.42 0.26
CA GLU A 68 8.93 -7.58 0.68
C GLU A 68 8.41 -6.46 1.59
N PRO A 69 8.34 -5.21 1.10
CA PRO A 69 7.96 -4.11 1.94
C PRO A 69 6.46 -3.85 1.97
N ASN A 70 6.02 -3.31 3.10
CA ASN A 70 4.67 -2.79 3.29
C ASN A 70 4.69 -1.40 3.94
N ILE A 71 3.61 -0.62 3.77
CA ILE A 71 3.55 0.77 4.21
C ILE A 71 2.16 1.16 4.73
N ALA A 72 2.12 1.93 5.81
CA ALA A 72 0.90 2.48 6.39
C ALA A 72 1.10 3.92 6.87
N THR A 73 0.04 4.74 6.82
CA THR A 73 0.08 6.15 7.25
C THR A 73 -0.88 6.40 8.39
N ALA A 74 -0.37 7.03 9.45
CA ALA A 74 -1.15 7.53 10.56
C ALA A 74 -2.00 8.73 10.14
N PRO A 75 -3.14 9.01 10.81
CA PRO A 75 -3.97 10.17 10.48
C PRO A 75 -3.28 11.55 10.59
N ASP A 76 -2.14 11.65 11.28
CA ASP A 76 -1.34 12.89 11.35
C ASP A 76 -0.30 13.04 10.23
N GLY A 77 -0.23 12.09 9.29
CA GLY A 77 0.72 12.08 8.18
C GLY A 77 2.06 11.43 8.50
N THR A 78 2.21 10.85 9.69
CA THR A 78 3.36 9.98 9.99
C THR A 78 3.25 8.69 9.18
N ILE A 79 4.28 8.36 8.41
CA ILE A 79 4.32 7.15 7.57
C ILE A 79 5.22 6.12 8.21
N TYR A 80 4.79 4.86 8.23
CA TYR A 80 5.57 3.72 8.69
C TYR A 80 5.73 2.73 7.55
N ALA A 81 6.96 2.26 7.34
CA ALA A 81 7.26 1.21 6.38
C ALA A 81 7.95 0.04 7.10
N THR A 82 7.64 -1.17 6.68
CA THR A 82 8.28 -2.40 7.16
C THR A 82 8.71 -3.24 5.98
N SER A 83 9.62 -4.19 6.19
CA SER A 83 10.09 -5.09 5.14
C SER A 83 10.69 -6.37 5.72
N GLU A 84 10.52 -7.50 5.03
CA GLU A 84 11.22 -8.75 5.32
C GLU A 84 12.73 -8.48 5.37
N ASN A 85 13.43 -9.20 6.24
CA ASN A 85 14.88 -9.20 6.26
C ASN A 85 15.41 -10.44 5.56
N THR A 86 15.89 -10.24 4.34
CA THR A 86 16.44 -11.31 3.50
C THR A 86 17.88 -11.69 3.92
N ALA A 87 18.25 -11.51 5.19
CA ALA A 87 19.58 -11.83 5.75
C ALA A 87 19.98 -13.31 5.62
N PHE A 88 19.05 -14.21 5.26
CA PHE A 88 19.39 -15.58 4.83
C PHE A 88 20.42 -15.60 3.69
N ASN A 89 20.52 -14.52 2.91
CA ASN A 89 21.48 -14.35 1.83
C ASN A 89 22.81 -13.72 2.26
N HIS A 90 22.96 -13.30 3.52
CA HIS A 90 24.14 -12.59 4.04
C HIS A 90 24.73 -13.21 5.33
N PRO A 91 25.29 -14.43 5.28
CA PRO A 91 25.75 -15.17 6.47
C PRO A 91 26.89 -14.51 7.24
N SER A 92 27.69 -13.64 6.60
CA SER A 92 28.82 -12.95 7.21
C SER A 92 28.42 -11.86 8.21
N GLU A 93 27.22 -11.31 8.07
CA GLU A 93 26.68 -10.30 9.01
C GLU A 93 25.95 -10.96 10.19
N CYS A 94 25.69 -12.26 10.09
CA CYS A 94 25.15 -13.13 11.13
C CYS A 94 26.19 -13.70 12.11
N ASN A 95 27.41 -13.16 12.17
CA ASN A 95 28.46 -13.78 12.99
C ASN A 95 28.32 -13.45 14.48
N ASP A 96 28.17 -14.51 15.30
CA ASP A 96 28.23 -14.46 16.76
C ASP A 96 29.57 -13.88 17.24
N PRO A 97 29.59 -12.84 18.09
CA PRO A 97 30.83 -12.27 18.64
C PRO A 97 31.67 -13.25 19.49
N THR A 98 31.15 -14.43 19.84
CA THR A 98 31.91 -15.51 20.49
C THR A 98 32.67 -16.41 19.51
N GLY A 99 32.57 -16.17 18.20
CA GLY A 99 33.28 -16.93 17.15
C GLY A 99 32.64 -18.28 16.82
N GLY A 100 31.42 -18.54 17.30
CA GLY A 100 30.62 -19.67 16.85
C GLY A 100 30.11 -19.43 15.43
N THR A 101 30.23 -20.43 14.56
CA THR A 101 29.46 -20.44 13.31
C THR A 101 28.00 -20.58 13.68
N ILE A 102 27.21 -19.51 13.55
CA ILE A 102 25.75 -19.65 13.55
C ILE A 102 25.46 -20.49 12.31
N SER A 103 25.06 -21.75 12.52
CA SER A 103 24.66 -22.62 11.42
C SER A 103 23.57 -21.87 10.66
N GLN A 104 23.75 -21.69 9.34
CA GLN A 104 22.75 -21.10 8.40
C GLN A 104 21.34 -21.68 8.53
N THR A 105 21.23 -22.74 9.32
CA THR A 105 20.05 -23.51 9.61
C THR A 105 19.13 -22.83 10.62
N LEU A 106 19.48 -21.79 11.37
CA LEU A 106 18.57 -21.19 12.38
C LEU A 106 18.87 -19.69 12.57
N TYR A 107 17.81 -18.86 12.52
CA TYR A 107 17.73 -17.42 12.83
C TYR A 107 18.06 -16.40 11.71
N ILE A 108 17.07 -15.54 11.41
CA ILE A 108 17.28 -14.26 10.70
C ILE A 108 18.00 -13.32 11.67
N CYS A 109 19.19 -12.88 11.31
CA CYS A 109 19.84 -11.81 12.06
C CYS A 109 19.17 -10.49 11.73
N GLY A 110 18.58 -9.86 12.73
CA GLY A 110 18.07 -8.48 12.64
C GLY A 110 16.58 -8.29 12.36
N GLY A 111 15.77 -9.36 12.34
CA GLY A 111 14.29 -9.30 12.30
C GLY A 111 13.70 -8.41 11.21
N THR A 112 12.49 -7.88 11.39
CA THR A 112 11.81 -7.05 10.39
C THR A 112 12.49 -5.67 10.24
N GLY A 113 12.69 -5.22 9.01
CA GLY A 113 13.09 -3.85 8.69
C GLY A 113 11.99 -2.87 9.07
N ALA A 114 12.31 -1.73 9.69
CA ALA A 114 11.29 -0.74 10.05
C ALA A 114 11.79 0.70 9.95
N TRP A 115 10.95 1.57 9.38
CA TRP A 115 11.24 2.98 9.14
C TRP A 115 10.04 3.86 9.40
N LYS A 116 10.30 5.14 9.66
CA LYS A 116 9.28 6.15 9.93
C LYS A 116 9.60 7.47 9.23
N SER A 117 8.60 8.06 8.59
CA SER A 117 8.63 9.46 8.15
C SER A 117 7.71 10.31 9.03
N THR A 118 8.17 11.49 9.41
CA THR A 118 7.36 12.51 10.12
C THR A 118 7.24 13.81 9.32
N ASP A 119 7.78 13.83 8.12
CA ASP A 119 7.80 14.98 7.21
C ASP A 119 7.11 14.65 5.89
N ARG A 120 6.08 13.79 5.97
CA ARG A 120 5.20 13.38 4.87
C ARG A 120 5.90 12.62 3.76
N GLY A 121 6.88 11.77 4.08
CA GLY A 121 7.57 10.92 3.10
C GLY A 121 8.72 11.63 2.38
N ASN A 122 9.18 12.80 2.86
CA ASN A 122 10.39 13.42 2.31
C ASN A 122 11.66 12.70 2.80
N HIS A 123 11.65 12.24 4.05
CA HIS A 123 12.70 11.41 4.63
C HIS A 123 12.14 10.30 5.52
N PHE A 124 12.87 9.19 5.61
CA PHE A 124 12.58 8.08 6.52
C PHE A 124 13.74 7.85 7.49
N SER A 125 13.42 7.88 8.79
CA SER A 125 14.31 7.50 9.87
C SER A 125 14.15 6.02 10.19
N THR A 126 15.26 5.28 10.25
CA THR A 126 15.29 3.87 10.66
C THR A 126 14.88 3.71 12.11
N LEU A 127 13.95 2.80 12.37
CA LEU A 127 13.55 2.38 13.71
C LEU A 127 14.38 1.17 14.15
N THR A 128 14.33 0.84 15.44
CA THR A 128 14.78 -0.48 15.89
C THR A 128 13.86 -1.56 15.31
N SER A 129 14.43 -2.69 14.92
CA SER A 129 13.68 -3.81 14.37
C SER A 129 12.57 -4.27 15.34
N PRO A 130 11.29 -4.35 14.91
CA PRO A 130 10.15 -4.57 15.80
C PRO A 130 10.24 -5.83 16.65
N ASN A 131 10.56 -6.95 16.01
CA ASN A 131 10.55 -8.29 16.59
C ASN A 131 11.94 -8.75 17.06
N THR A 132 12.90 -7.84 17.18
CA THR A 132 14.30 -8.18 17.47
C THR A 132 14.68 -7.88 18.91
N ASN A 133 15.27 -8.88 19.57
CA ASN A 133 15.96 -8.66 20.84
C ASN A 133 17.44 -8.39 20.57
N PHE A 134 17.92 -7.21 20.98
CA PHE A 134 19.31 -6.83 20.81
C PHE A 134 20.16 -7.26 22.01
N GLN A 135 21.08 -8.20 21.83
CA GLN A 135 22.06 -8.63 22.84
C GLN A 135 23.47 -8.23 22.39
N SER A 136 24.21 -7.51 23.24
CA SER A 136 25.57 -7.03 22.93
C SER A 136 25.71 -6.24 21.62
N GLY A 137 24.63 -5.56 21.18
CA GLY A 137 24.60 -4.75 19.95
C GLY A 137 24.06 -5.46 18.71
N TYR A 138 23.79 -6.77 18.79
CA TYR A 138 23.32 -7.59 17.67
C TYR A 138 21.89 -8.09 17.90
N GLY A 139 21.10 -8.11 16.83
CA GLY A 139 19.71 -8.52 16.85
C GLY A 139 19.52 -10.02 16.64
N ILE A 140 18.81 -10.68 17.56
CA ILE A 140 18.41 -12.10 17.42
C ILE A 140 16.88 -12.20 17.46
N THR A 141 16.32 -12.91 16.49
CA THR A 141 14.89 -13.24 16.46
C THR A 141 14.60 -14.46 15.59
N LEU A 142 13.46 -15.11 15.87
CA LEU A 142 12.86 -16.16 15.02
C LEU A 142 11.92 -15.57 13.96
N TRP A 143 11.69 -14.26 13.99
CA TRP A 143 10.68 -13.57 13.18
C TRP A 143 11.33 -12.68 12.14
N GLY A 144 10.56 -12.27 11.14
CA GLY A 144 11.04 -11.33 10.11
C GLY A 144 11.07 -11.88 8.70
N GLY A 145 10.29 -12.96 8.43
CA GLY A 145 9.76 -13.30 7.11
C GLY A 145 8.72 -12.25 6.64
N ASP A 146 7.83 -12.64 5.72
CA ASP A 146 6.74 -11.80 5.17
C ASP A 146 6.10 -10.92 6.25
N THR A 147 5.88 -9.65 5.93
CA THR A 147 5.52 -8.64 6.92
C THR A 147 4.44 -7.68 6.45
N HIS A 148 3.62 -7.23 7.39
CA HIS A 148 2.63 -6.18 7.13
C HIS A 148 2.57 -5.20 8.30
N VAL A 149 2.27 -3.93 8.01
CA VAL A 149 2.17 -2.87 9.01
C VAL A 149 0.79 -2.22 8.98
N ALA A 150 0.24 -1.98 10.17
CA ALA A 150 -0.95 -1.16 10.35
C ALA A 150 -0.71 -0.08 11.41
N VAL A 151 -1.43 1.02 11.28
CA VAL A 151 -1.43 2.11 12.26
C VAL A 151 -2.85 2.34 12.75
N ALA A 152 -3.02 2.45 14.06
CA ALA A 152 -4.32 2.73 14.67
C ALA A 152 -4.89 4.06 14.13
N PRO A 153 -6.18 4.11 13.76
CA PRO A 153 -6.82 5.35 13.30
C PRO A 153 -7.10 6.34 14.44
N ALA A 154 -6.98 5.94 15.72
CA ALA A 154 -7.12 6.83 16.87
C ALA A 154 -5.91 6.77 17.81
N LYS A 155 -5.69 7.88 18.52
CA LYS A 155 -4.59 7.99 19.50
C LYS A 155 -4.90 7.19 20.76
N ASN A 156 -3.88 6.56 21.30
CA ASN A 156 -3.87 5.94 22.62
C ASN A 156 -3.85 7.00 23.74
N LEU A 157 -3.86 6.55 25.00
CA LEU A 157 -3.85 7.42 26.18
C LEU A 157 -2.60 8.31 26.31
N ASN A 158 -1.52 7.97 25.62
CA ASN A 158 -0.29 8.77 25.56
C ASN A 158 -0.31 9.80 24.41
N GLY A 159 -1.42 9.90 23.67
CA GLY A 159 -1.56 10.83 22.54
C GLY A 159 -0.83 10.39 21.28
N GLN A 160 -0.49 9.10 21.16
CA GLN A 160 0.23 8.51 20.02
C GLN A 160 -0.65 7.49 19.30
N TYR A 161 -0.44 7.31 18.00
CA TYR A 161 -1.07 6.21 17.27
C TYR A 161 -0.27 4.93 17.53
N ASN A 162 -0.96 3.84 17.85
CA ASN A 162 -0.30 2.54 17.95
C ASN A 162 0.11 2.07 16.55
N VAL A 163 1.27 1.44 16.46
CA VAL A 163 1.79 0.83 15.24
C VAL A 163 1.89 -0.66 15.49
N TYR A 164 1.35 -1.46 14.57
CA TYR A 164 1.31 -2.91 14.66
C TYR A 164 2.07 -3.48 13.47
N VAL A 165 3.05 -4.34 13.75
CA VAL A 165 3.83 -5.03 12.73
C VAL A 165 3.63 -6.51 12.94
N VAL A 166 3.20 -7.21 11.90
CA VAL A 166 3.15 -8.67 11.89
C VAL A 166 4.26 -9.21 11.02
N SER A 167 4.73 -10.41 11.37
CA SER A 167 5.77 -11.11 10.62
C SER A 167 5.63 -12.61 10.77
N LEU A 168 5.92 -13.37 9.70
CA LEU A 168 6.00 -14.82 9.77
C LEU A 168 7.22 -15.29 10.57
N GLU A 169 7.09 -16.46 11.20
CA GLU A 169 8.23 -17.14 11.82
C GLU A 169 9.14 -17.70 10.74
N ALA A 170 10.42 -17.35 10.82
CA ALA A 170 11.44 -17.81 9.91
C ALA A 170 12.07 -19.13 10.41
N ALA A 171 11.24 -20.16 10.60
CA ALA A 171 11.62 -21.43 11.21
C ALA A 171 11.94 -22.56 10.22
N VAL A 172 12.86 -23.40 10.66
CA VAL A 172 13.54 -24.49 9.92
C VAL A 172 12.66 -25.73 9.69
N VAL A 173 11.59 -25.86 10.48
CA VAL A 173 10.76 -27.06 10.57
C VAL A 173 9.34 -26.82 10.08
N GLY A 174 9.11 -25.75 9.32
CA GLY A 174 7.80 -25.26 8.90
C GLY A 174 7.49 -23.90 9.53
N LEU A 175 6.57 -23.15 8.92
CA LEU A 175 6.09 -21.86 9.41
C LEU A 175 5.16 -22.15 10.60
N VAL A 176 5.59 -21.88 11.84
CA VAL A 176 4.85 -22.34 13.04
C VAL A 176 3.97 -21.28 13.70
N GLY A 177 3.92 -20.05 13.16
CA GLY A 177 3.04 -19.00 13.65
C GLY A 177 3.22 -17.64 12.97
N VAL A 178 2.42 -16.68 13.45
CA VAL A 178 2.55 -15.25 13.16
C VAL A 178 2.91 -14.53 14.45
N GLY A 179 3.98 -13.74 14.41
CA GLY A 179 4.42 -12.88 15.49
C GLY A 179 3.87 -11.47 15.28
N GLU A 180 3.52 -10.81 16.38
CA GLU A 180 3.06 -9.42 16.38
C GLU A 180 3.97 -8.56 17.26
N SER A 181 4.28 -7.36 16.77
CA SER A 181 5.06 -6.34 17.45
C SER A 181 4.28 -5.03 17.48
N THR A 182 3.87 -4.61 18.67
CA THR A 182 3.16 -3.34 18.89
C THR A 182 4.11 -2.26 19.38
N SER A 183 4.03 -1.06 18.80
CA SER A 183 4.58 0.16 19.38
C SER A 183 3.45 1.09 19.82
N GLN A 184 3.46 1.51 21.08
CA GLN A 184 2.52 2.50 21.64
C GLN A 184 3.16 3.90 21.81
N ASP A 185 4.39 4.06 21.34
CA ASP A 185 5.20 5.28 21.47
C ASP A 185 5.76 5.77 20.12
N GLY A 186 5.02 5.46 19.05
CA GLY A 186 5.27 5.97 17.72
C GLY A 186 6.51 5.37 17.07
N GLY A 187 6.87 4.13 17.40
CA GLY A 187 7.98 3.37 16.86
C GLY A 187 9.29 3.48 17.64
N GLN A 188 9.27 4.03 18.86
CA GLN A 188 10.49 4.16 19.68
C GLN A 188 10.81 2.85 20.41
N THR A 189 9.79 2.16 20.91
CA THR A 189 9.90 0.85 21.54
C THR A 189 8.81 -0.09 21.04
N TRP A 190 9.08 -1.40 21.14
CA TRP A 190 8.21 -2.46 20.67
C TRP A 190 7.95 -3.48 21.78
N SER A 191 6.69 -3.86 21.95
CA SER A 191 6.29 -5.02 22.73
C SER A 191 5.98 -6.17 21.80
N ASN A 192 6.61 -7.33 22.03
CA ASN A 192 6.53 -8.48 21.15
C ASN A 192 5.60 -9.54 21.72
N ASN A 193 4.63 -9.94 20.92
CA ASN A 193 3.80 -11.11 21.10
C ASN A 193 4.21 -12.18 20.06
N PRO A 194 5.25 -12.99 20.34
CA PRO A 194 5.77 -13.97 19.40
C PRO A 194 4.80 -15.15 19.19
N PHE A 195 3.68 -15.20 19.89
CA PHE A 195 2.70 -16.28 19.78
C PHE A 195 1.31 -15.70 19.52
N ALA A 196 1.23 -14.57 18.82
CA ALA A 196 -0.03 -13.90 18.49
C ALA A 196 -1.00 -14.86 17.80
N ILE A 197 -0.49 -15.64 16.84
CA ILE A 197 -1.18 -16.80 16.30
C ILE A 197 -0.24 -18.01 16.41
N GLN A 198 -0.77 -19.11 16.94
CA GLN A 198 -0.08 -20.39 17.01
C GLN A 198 -0.88 -21.43 16.24
N PHE A 199 -0.28 -21.95 15.18
CA PHE A 199 -0.93 -22.95 14.36
C PHE A 199 -0.94 -24.28 15.12
N THR A 200 -2.12 -24.91 15.20
CA THR A 200 -2.31 -26.12 16.02
C THR A 200 -1.70 -27.36 15.36
N ASN A 201 -1.34 -27.27 14.07
CA ASN A 201 -0.81 -28.39 13.27
C ASN A 201 0.38 -28.01 12.38
N PRO A 202 1.53 -27.60 12.97
CA PRO A 202 2.68 -27.04 12.24
C PRO A 202 3.42 -28.04 11.31
N ILE A 203 2.87 -29.22 11.02
CA ILE A 203 3.55 -30.28 10.23
C ILE A 203 2.59 -31.05 9.31
N ALA A 204 1.49 -30.46 8.83
CA ALA A 204 0.67 -31.11 7.79
C ALA A 204 0.99 -30.61 6.37
N ASN A 205 1.31 -29.32 6.18
CA ASN A 205 1.77 -28.80 4.89
C ASN A 205 2.47 -27.42 5.04
N PRO A 206 3.81 -27.35 5.06
CA PRO A 206 4.57 -26.10 5.19
C PRO A 206 4.48 -25.14 3.97
N LEU A 207 3.55 -25.40 3.05
CA LEU A 207 3.29 -24.58 1.85
C LEU A 207 2.02 -23.70 2.00
N VAL A 208 1.40 -23.64 3.18
CA VAL A 208 0.01 -23.14 3.35
C VAL A 208 -0.12 -22.18 4.55
N GLU A 209 0.98 -21.68 5.11
CA GLU A 209 0.99 -20.84 6.32
C GLU A 209 1.69 -19.51 5.99
N ASP A 210 1.01 -18.61 5.29
CA ASP A 210 1.64 -17.51 4.53
C ASP A 210 0.81 -16.21 4.58
N ARG A 211 1.36 -15.07 4.14
CA ARG A 211 0.64 -13.78 3.98
C ARG A 211 -0.02 -13.24 5.27
N PRO A 212 0.76 -12.85 6.31
CA PRO A 212 0.20 -12.30 7.53
C PRO A 212 -0.23 -10.84 7.29
N TRP A 213 -1.53 -10.61 7.17
CA TRP A 213 -2.08 -9.27 7.00
C TRP A 213 -2.61 -8.71 8.31
N VAL A 214 -2.43 -7.41 8.52
CA VAL A 214 -2.87 -6.72 9.74
C VAL A 214 -3.64 -5.45 9.43
N ALA A 215 -4.71 -5.19 10.17
CA ALA A 215 -5.48 -3.94 10.13
C ALA A 215 -5.85 -3.50 11.55
N ALA A 216 -5.94 -2.18 11.77
CA ALA A 216 -6.21 -1.61 13.08
C ALA A 216 -7.49 -0.78 13.09
N TYR A 217 -8.18 -0.77 14.23
CA TYR A 217 -9.39 0.01 14.46
C TYR A 217 -9.38 0.69 15.83
N GLY A 218 -10.00 1.86 15.92
CA GLY A 218 -9.95 2.69 17.12
C GLY A 218 -8.51 2.96 17.56
N SER A 219 -8.25 2.85 18.86
CA SER A 219 -6.92 3.08 19.44
C SER A 219 -6.23 1.82 19.95
N THR A 220 -6.94 0.70 20.08
CA THR A 220 -6.40 -0.53 20.70
C THR A 220 -6.77 -1.81 19.96
N GLU A 221 -7.69 -1.76 19.00
CA GLU A 221 -8.13 -2.94 18.27
C GLU A 221 -7.21 -3.19 17.07
N VAL A 222 -6.75 -4.42 16.93
CA VAL A 222 -5.94 -4.88 15.80
C VAL A 222 -6.38 -6.28 15.43
N CYS A 223 -6.60 -6.51 14.14
CA CYS A 223 -6.99 -7.80 13.60
C CYS A 223 -5.95 -8.28 12.58
N ILE A 224 -5.69 -9.57 12.62
CA ILE A 224 -4.78 -10.28 11.74
C ILE A 224 -5.59 -11.28 10.93
N SER A 225 -5.34 -11.35 9.63
CA SER A 225 -5.77 -12.48 8.79
C SER A 225 -4.53 -13.15 8.22
N VAL A 226 -4.55 -14.47 8.12
CA VAL A 226 -3.45 -15.25 7.56
C VAL A 226 -3.99 -16.32 6.63
N HIS A 227 -3.18 -16.75 5.66
CA HIS A 227 -3.45 -17.97 4.91
C HIS A 227 -2.98 -19.14 5.78
N GLU A 228 -3.90 -19.90 6.38
CA GLU A 228 -3.59 -21.06 7.23
C GLU A 228 -4.24 -22.32 6.66
N GLY A 229 -3.45 -23.29 6.19
CA GLY A 229 -3.88 -24.68 6.03
C GLY A 229 -5.29 -24.85 5.46
N ALA A 230 -6.04 -25.87 5.87
CA ALA A 230 -7.38 -26.15 5.33
C ALA A 230 -8.47 -25.04 5.52
N VAL A 231 -8.18 -23.92 6.20
CA VAL A 231 -9.14 -22.85 6.53
C VAL A 231 -8.49 -21.47 6.33
N ILE A 232 -8.79 -20.82 5.21
CA ILE A 232 -8.23 -19.49 4.90
C ILE A 232 -9.00 -18.40 5.65
N GLY A 233 -8.28 -17.34 6.01
CA GLY A 233 -8.90 -16.07 6.35
C GLY A 233 -9.55 -16.09 7.72
N ASP A 234 -9.10 -16.97 8.61
CA ASP A 234 -9.41 -16.82 10.02
C ASP A 234 -8.92 -15.46 10.49
N VAL A 235 -9.85 -14.70 11.05
CA VAL A 235 -9.60 -13.37 11.57
C VAL A 235 -9.38 -13.48 13.06
N TRP A 236 -8.20 -13.05 13.48
CA TRP A 236 -7.77 -13.02 14.87
C TRP A 236 -7.69 -11.58 15.31
N CYS A 237 -8.50 -11.18 16.30
CA CYS A 237 -8.49 -9.82 16.80
C CYS A 237 -7.95 -9.76 18.23
N SER A 238 -7.22 -8.69 18.51
CA SER A 238 -6.83 -8.21 19.82
C SER A 238 -7.56 -6.90 20.08
N TYR A 239 -8.07 -6.75 21.31
CA TYR A 239 -8.74 -5.52 21.77
C TYR A 239 -7.89 -4.76 22.81
N ASP A 240 -6.69 -5.26 23.09
CA ASP A 240 -5.78 -4.79 24.14
C ASP A 240 -4.40 -4.41 23.57
N SER A 241 -4.38 -3.86 22.37
CA SER A 241 -3.17 -3.39 21.66
C SER A 241 -2.14 -4.50 21.44
N GLY A 242 -2.57 -5.61 20.83
CA GLY A 242 -1.68 -6.71 20.41
C GLY A 242 -1.29 -7.70 21.52
N LEU A 243 -1.69 -7.45 22.77
CA LEU A 243 -1.28 -8.28 23.90
C LEU A 243 -1.91 -9.67 23.89
N THR A 244 -3.19 -9.78 23.57
CA THR A 244 -3.90 -11.06 23.45
C THR A 244 -4.75 -11.11 22.20
N PHE A 245 -4.67 -12.23 21.48
CA PHE A 245 -5.44 -12.49 20.27
C PHE A 245 -6.43 -13.63 20.49
N THR A 246 -7.61 -13.48 19.92
CA THR A 246 -8.62 -14.54 19.84
C THR A 246 -9.14 -14.63 18.42
N GLN A 247 -9.32 -15.85 17.92
CA GLN A 247 -10.01 -16.09 16.66
C GLN A 247 -11.47 -15.64 16.83
N VAL A 248 -11.90 -14.68 16.01
CA VAL A 248 -13.26 -14.13 16.08
C VAL A 248 -14.18 -14.72 15.00
N GLY A 249 -13.63 -15.18 13.88
CA GLY A 249 -14.39 -15.83 12.82
C GLY A 249 -13.53 -16.28 11.65
N SER A 250 -14.14 -16.98 10.71
CA SER A 250 -13.56 -17.33 9.41
C SER A 250 -14.09 -16.36 8.35
N ALA A 251 -13.23 -15.91 7.44
CA ALA A 251 -13.63 -15.03 6.35
C ALA A 251 -14.67 -15.69 5.43
N PHE A 252 -14.75 -17.02 5.36
CA PHE A 252 -15.73 -17.68 4.50
C PHE A 252 -17.10 -17.88 5.17
N ASP A 253 -18.14 -17.56 4.43
CA ASP A 253 -19.52 -17.84 4.81
C ASP A 253 -19.92 -19.31 4.52
N ALA A 254 -21.08 -19.71 5.05
CA ALA A 254 -21.57 -21.07 4.90
C ALA A 254 -21.84 -21.48 3.43
N LEU A 255 -22.15 -20.53 2.55
CA LEU A 255 -22.42 -20.77 1.12
C LEU A 255 -21.12 -20.96 0.33
N HIS A 256 -20.00 -20.48 0.85
CA HIS A 256 -18.67 -20.59 0.25
C HIS A 256 -17.73 -21.51 1.04
N SER A 257 -18.24 -22.28 2.00
CA SER A 257 -17.49 -23.32 2.75
C SER A 257 -16.80 -24.40 1.91
N TRP A 258 -17.03 -24.44 0.59
CA TRP A 258 -16.32 -25.28 -0.38
C TRP A 258 -15.01 -24.67 -0.88
N LEU A 259 -14.77 -23.38 -0.63
CA LEU A 259 -13.46 -22.76 -0.73
C LEU A 259 -12.61 -23.19 0.46
N VAL A 260 -11.53 -23.90 0.17
CA VAL A 260 -10.50 -24.33 1.12
C VAL A 260 -9.14 -23.76 0.70
N ALA A 261 -8.11 -23.89 1.57
CA ALA A 261 -6.72 -23.45 1.38
C ALA A 261 -6.21 -23.36 -0.04
N GLU A 262 -6.48 -24.43 -0.76
CA GLU A 262 -5.80 -24.74 -2.00
C GLU A 262 -6.63 -24.22 -3.20
N THR A 263 -7.88 -23.85 -2.95
CA THR A 263 -8.84 -23.33 -3.95
C THR A 263 -9.11 -21.84 -3.81
N SER A 264 -8.36 -21.15 -2.95
CA SER A 264 -8.43 -19.69 -2.78
C SER A 264 -7.14 -19.10 -2.20
N ILE A 265 -6.87 -17.83 -2.46
CA ILE A 265 -5.69 -17.11 -1.91
C ILE A 265 -6.14 -15.72 -1.43
N PRO A 266 -5.93 -15.37 -0.14
CA PRO A 266 -6.37 -14.10 0.43
C PRO A 266 -5.40 -12.96 0.11
N GLY A 267 -5.94 -11.75 0.03
CA GLY A 267 -5.18 -10.49 0.05
C GLY A 267 -5.29 -9.78 1.41
N ALA A 268 -4.79 -8.54 1.47
CA ALA A 268 -4.67 -7.79 2.71
C ALA A 268 -6.03 -7.54 3.39
N ILE A 269 -6.12 -7.78 4.70
CA ILE A 269 -7.28 -7.40 5.53
C ILE A 269 -7.37 -5.88 5.67
N HIS A 270 -8.57 -5.34 5.62
CA HIS A 270 -8.85 -3.93 5.89
C HIS A 270 -9.99 -3.76 6.89
N ILE A 271 -9.93 -2.69 7.68
CA ILE A 271 -11.03 -2.25 8.54
C ILE A 271 -11.40 -0.83 8.14
N ASP A 272 -12.68 -0.57 7.84
CA ASP A 272 -13.15 0.80 7.61
C ASP A 272 -13.05 1.59 8.92
N PRO A 273 -12.23 2.66 8.96
CA PRO A 273 -12.00 3.42 10.18
C PRO A 273 -13.25 4.15 10.70
N ASN A 274 -14.29 4.30 9.89
CA ASN A 274 -15.53 4.99 10.29
C ASN A 274 -16.57 4.03 10.88
N THR A 275 -16.61 2.78 10.39
CA THR A 275 -17.68 1.82 10.71
C THR A 275 -17.20 0.63 11.52
N GLY A 276 -15.90 0.30 11.47
CA GLY A 276 -15.35 -0.93 12.03
C GLY A 276 -15.69 -2.17 11.18
N TYR A 277 -16.20 -2.00 9.96
CA TYR A 277 -16.46 -3.12 9.05
C TYR A 277 -15.14 -3.71 8.57
N ILE A 278 -15.04 -5.04 8.61
CA ILE A 278 -13.85 -5.79 8.23
C ILE A 278 -14.05 -6.34 6.82
N TYR A 279 -13.03 -6.20 6.00
CA TYR A 279 -12.99 -6.66 4.62
C TYR A 279 -11.77 -7.55 4.41
N VAL A 280 -11.96 -8.70 3.78
CA VAL A 280 -10.88 -9.61 3.39
C VAL A 280 -11.07 -9.96 1.90
N PRO A 281 -10.25 -9.44 0.99
CA PRO A 281 -10.30 -9.83 -0.41
C PRO A 281 -9.67 -11.22 -0.57
N PHE A 282 -10.18 -12.01 -1.51
CA PHE A 282 -9.57 -13.29 -1.85
C PHE A 282 -9.87 -13.71 -3.29
N SER A 283 -8.96 -14.45 -3.90
CA SER A 283 -9.18 -15.10 -5.20
C SER A 283 -9.62 -16.53 -4.96
N GLY A 284 -10.35 -17.13 -5.90
CA GLY A 284 -10.83 -18.50 -5.75
C GLY A 284 -11.41 -19.13 -7.01
N LEU A 285 -11.85 -20.38 -6.88
CA LEU A 285 -12.73 -21.05 -7.85
C LEU A 285 -14.10 -20.37 -7.88
N ALA A 286 -14.84 -20.47 -8.99
CA ALA A 286 -16.11 -19.75 -9.15
C ALA A 286 -17.33 -20.44 -8.53
N SER A 287 -17.23 -21.75 -8.25
CA SER A 287 -18.38 -22.49 -7.72
C SER A 287 -18.01 -23.80 -7.02
N ALA A 288 -18.93 -24.27 -6.18
CA ALA A 288 -18.88 -25.61 -5.60
C ALA A 288 -18.80 -26.74 -6.65
N THR A 289 -19.25 -26.51 -7.89
CA THR A 289 -19.15 -27.50 -8.97
C THR A 289 -17.71 -27.62 -9.48
N GLU A 290 -16.98 -26.50 -9.55
CA GLU A 290 -15.56 -26.50 -9.88
C GLU A 290 -14.76 -27.19 -8.78
N ALA A 291 -15.00 -26.81 -7.52
CA ALA A 291 -14.35 -27.40 -6.35
C ALA A 291 -14.62 -28.91 -6.19
N ALA A 292 -15.80 -29.39 -6.59
CA ALA A 292 -16.15 -30.80 -6.55
C ALA A 292 -15.61 -31.63 -7.74
N ASN A 293 -14.93 -31.02 -8.71
CA ASN A 293 -14.37 -31.74 -9.84
C ASN A 293 -13.29 -32.74 -9.34
N PRO A 294 -13.35 -34.04 -9.67
CA PRO A 294 -12.40 -35.02 -9.16
C PRO A 294 -10.94 -34.74 -9.50
N VAL A 295 -10.66 -34.04 -10.61
CA VAL A 295 -9.30 -33.62 -10.99
C VAL A 295 -8.86 -32.42 -10.15
N GLU A 296 -9.76 -31.49 -9.84
CA GLU A 296 -9.49 -30.36 -8.95
C GLU A 296 -9.23 -30.84 -7.51
N VAL A 297 -10.06 -31.75 -7.02
CA VAL A 297 -9.88 -32.40 -5.71
C VAL A 297 -8.55 -33.17 -5.65
N ALA A 298 -8.15 -33.83 -6.75
CA ALA A 298 -6.88 -34.55 -6.81
C ALA A 298 -5.66 -33.63 -6.96
N CYS A 299 -5.86 -32.43 -7.50
CA CYS A 299 -4.85 -31.39 -7.59
C CYS A 299 -4.47 -30.83 -6.21
N GLY A 300 -5.44 -30.78 -5.29
CA GLY A 300 -5.27 -30.16 -3.98
C GLY A 300 -4.68 -28.75 -4.09
N GLY A 301 -5.06 -28.00 -5.13
CA GLY A 301 -4.58 -26.64 -5.43
C GLY A 301 -3.06 -26.39 -5.37
N LEU A 302 -2.23 -27.43 -5.37
CA LEU A 302 -0.79 -27.31 -5.28
C LEU A 302 -0.25 -26.74 -6.58
N THR A 303 0.57 -25.71 -6.47
CA THR A 303 1.28 -25.10 -7.60
C THR A 303 2.18 -26.17 -8.25
N GLY A 304 1.97 -26.44 -9.55
CA GLY A 304 2.74 -27.43 -10.31
C GLY A 304 1.96 -28.64 -10.84
N ILE A 305 0.69 -28.85 -10.43
CA ILE A 305 -0.23 -29.78 -11.10
C ILE A 305 -1.12 -28.99 -12.07
N ASN A 306 -1.34 -29.51 -13.29
CA ASN A 306 -2.19 -28.86 -14.28
C ASN A 306 -3.67 -29.07 -13.96
N CYS A 307 -4.22 -28.23 -13.08
CA CYS A 307 -5.61 -28.28 -12.64
C CYS A 307 -6.56 -27.73 -13.72
N PRO A 308 -7.79 -28.27 -13.80
CA PRO A 308 -8.75 -27.85 -14.81
C PRO A 308 -9.20 -26.39 -14.65
N TYR A 309 -9.15 -25.86 -13.43
CA TYR A 309 -9.52 -24.49 -13.10
C TYR A 309 -8.35 -23.78 -12.42
N LYS A 310 -8.16 -22.49 -12.73
CA LYS A 310 -7.29 -21.57 -11.99
C LYS A 310 -8.12 -20.72 -11.05
N LEU A 311 -7.50 -19.92 -10.18
CA LEU A 311 -8.22 -19.02 -9.27
C LEU A 311 -8.73 -17.80 -10.05
N HIS A 312 -9.74 -18.04 -10.89
CA HIS A 312 -10.23 -17.13 -11.92
C HIS A 312 -11.35 -16.20 -11.42
N THR A 313 -11.66 -16.24 -10.12
CA THR A 313 -12.65 -15.39 -9.47
C THR A 313 -12.02 -14.53 -8.38
N VAL A 314 -12.48 -13.30 -8.25
CA VAL A 314 -12.16 -12.36 -7.16
C VAL A 314 -13.40 -12.20 -6.29
N TYR A 315 -13.23 -12.27 -4.99
CA TYR A 315 -14.25 -12.16 -3.96
C TYR A 315 -13.87 -11.14 -2.88
N MET A 316 -14.88 -10.70 -2.14
CA MET A 316 -14.74 -9.86 -0.95
C MET A 316 -15.56 -10.46 0.19
N ALA A 317 -14.88 -10.90 1.26
CA ALA A 317 -15.54 -11.23 2.51
C ALA A 317 -15.83 -9.95 3.30
N VAL A 318 -17.08 -9.76 3.73
CA VAL A 318 -17.52 -8.57 4.47
C VAL A 318 -18.05 -8.96 5.84
N SER A 319 -17.49 -8.38 6.90
CA SER A 319 -18.05 -8.46 8.26
C SER A 319 -18.52 -7.09 8.72
N THR A 320 -19.78 -7.03 9.15
CA THR A 320 -20.41 -5.83 9.73
C THR A 320 -20.56 -5.90 11.24
N ASN A 321 -19.96 -6.92 11.87
CA ASN A 321 -20.11 -7.23 13.30
C ASN A 321 -18.77 -7.56 13.99
N GLY A 322 -17.69 -6.89 13.56
CA GLY A 322 -16.37 -7.01 14.21
C GLY A 322 -15.68 -8.36 14.00
N GLY A 323 -15.86 -8.96 12.83
CA GLY A 323 -15.20 -10.21 12.45
C GLY A 323 -15.89 -11.49 12.93
N LEU A 324 -17.04 -11.40 13.63
CA LEU A 324 -17.74 -12.58 14.15
C LEU A 324 -18.36 -13.45 13.04
N THR A 325 -18.89 -12.81 12.01
CA THR A 325 -19.41 -13.49 10.81
C THR A 325 -19.09 -12.68 9.58
N PHE A 326 -18.85 -13.37 8.48
CA PHE A 326 -18.63 -12.79 7.17
C PHE A 326 -19.73 -13.19 6.18
N THR A 327 -19.89 -12.38 5.13
CA THR A 327 -20.66 -12.71 3.93
C THR A 327 -19.76 -12.47 2.73
N ASP A 328 -19.65 -13.46 1.86
CA ASP A 328 -18.75 -13.40 0.71
C ASP A 328 -19.51 -12.91 -0.52
N TYR A 329 -18.99 -11.86 -1.12
CA TYR A 329 -19.53 -11.28 -2.34
C TYR A 329 -18.55 -11.46 -3.50
N THR A 330 -19.08 -11.89 -4.65
CA THR A 330 -18.29 -11.96 -5.87
C THR A 330 -18.01 -10.57 -6.41
N VAL A 331 -16.73 -10.24 -6.59
CA VAL A 331 -16.27 -9.01 -7.24
C VAL A 331 -16.28 -9.21 -8.76
N TYR A 332 -15.64 -10.28 -9.23
CA TYR A 332 -15.57 -10.61 -10.65
C TYR A 332 -15.28 -12.09 -10.89
N VAL A 333 -15.97 -12.71 -11.85
CA VAL A 333 -15.67 -14.06 -12.37
C VAL A 333 -15.13 -13.92 -13.78
N ASN A 334 -13.90 -14.37 -14.03
CA ASN A 334 -13.37 -14.37 -15.39
C ASN A 334 -13.99 -15.52 -16.20
N PRO A 335 -14.58 -15.25 -17.39
CA PRO A 335 -15.12 -16.32 -18.22
C PRO A 335 -14.04 -17.28 -18.74
N ASN A 336 -12.77 -16.86 -18.76
CA ASN A 336 -11.64 -17.74 -19.01
C ASN A 336 -11.17 -18.36 -17.68
N ASN A 337 -11.56 -19.62 -17.46
CA ASN A 337 -11.21 -20.37 -16.27
C ASN A 337 -9.73 -20.77 -16.15
N GLN A 338 -8.89 -20.39 -17.12
CA GLN A 338 -7.43 -20.58 -17.09
C GLN A 338 -6.68 -19.34 -16.59
N VAL A 339 -7.38 -18.25 -16.28
CA VAL A 339 -6.80 -17.04 -15.67
C VAL A 339 -6.57 -17.28 -14.18
N ASN A 340 -5.41 -16.86 -13.68
CA ASN A 340 -5.08 -16.97 -12.26
C ASN A 340 -4.90 -15.59 -11.62
N TYR A 341 -5.78 -15.22 -10.70
CA TYR A 341 -5.60 -14.02 -9.86
C TYR A 341 -4.80 -14.29 -8.58
N GLY A 342 -4.62 -15.56 -8.21
CA GLY A 342 -3.97 -15.93 -6.94
C GLY A 342 -2.45 -15.89 -6.94
N SER A 343 -1.80 -15.74 -8.10
CA SER A 343 -0.34 -15.52 -8.20
C SER A 343 0.05 -14.05 -8.02
N ASN A 344 -0.90 -13.16 -7.80
CA ASN A 344 -0.64 -11.76 -7.48
C ASN A 344 -1.41 -11.44 -6.19
N PHE A 345 -0.88 -10.57 -5.35
CA PHE A 345 -1.65 -10.11 -4.21
C PHE A 345 -2.85 -9.30 -4.65
N LEU A 346 -4.00 -9.64 -4.06
CA LEU A 346 -5.19 -8.82 -4.12
C LEU A 346 -5.03 -7.66 -3.16
N ALA A 347 -5.21 -6.45 -3.67
CA ALA A 347 -5.12 -5.24 -2.88
C ALA A 347 -6.46 -4.53 -2.90
N MET A 348 -6.86 -4.02 -1.74
CA MET A 348 -8.08 -3.24 -1.62
C MET A 348 -7.83 -1.90 -0.93
N ALA A 349 -8.77 -0.97 -1.12
CA ALA A 349 -8.79 0.27 -0.35
C ALA A 349 -10.22 0.72 -0.10
N VAL A 350 -10.40 1.47 1.00
CA VAL A 350 -11.66 2.07 1.41
C VAL A 350 -11.52 3.58 1.34
N ASP A 351 -12.36 4.27 0.55
CA ASP A 351 -12.36 5.74 0.55
C ASP A 351 -13.06 6.32 1.78
N ARG A 352 -12.94 7.63 1.97
CA ARG A 352 -13.53 8.35 3.12
C ARG A 352 -15.06 8.26 3.24
N ALA A 353 -15.78 7.80 2.20
CA ALA A 353 -17.22 7.55 2.28
C ALA A 353 -17.58 6.06 2.44
N GLY A 354 -16.59 5.18 2.59
CA GLY A 354 -16.81 3.74 2.74
C GLY A 354 -17.03 3.01 1.41
N ASN A 355 -16.72 3.63 0.26
CA ASN A 355 -16.72 2.88 -1.00
C ASN A 355 -15.46 2.03 -1.09
N LEU A 356 -15.60 0.85 -1.67
CA LEU A 356 -14.54 -0.15 -1.76
C LEU A 356 -13.96 -0.18 -3.17
N TYR A 357 -12.66 -0.40 -3.25
CA TYR A 357 -11.92 -0.57 -4.49
C TYR A 357 -11.03 -1.80 -4.37
N GLU A 358 -11.06 -2.65 -5.37
CA GLU A 358 -10.32 -3.91 -5.43
C GLU A 358 -9.47 -3.91 -6.69
N ALA A 359 -8.14 -4.10 -6.55
CA ALA A 359 -7.19 -4.17 -7.66
C ALA A 359 -6.59 -5.58 -7.75
N TYR A 360 -6.49 -6.09 -8.97
CA TYR A 360 -6.06 -7.47 -9.24
C TYR A 360 -5.40 -7.60 -10.61
N SER A 361 -4.40 -8.47 -10.71
CA SER A 361 -3.69 -8.76 -11.96
C SER A 361 -3.86 -10.22 -12.37
N ASP A 362 -4.04 -10.47 -13.66
CA ASP A 362 -4.02 -11.81 -14.24
C ASP A 362 -2.59 -12.30 -14.60
N GLY A 363 -1.55 -11.59 -14.14
CA GLY A 363 -0.16 -11.82 -14.49
C GLY A 363 0.30 -11.08 -15.75
N VAL A 364 -0.61 -10.41 -16.46
CA VAL A 364 -0.33 -9.60 -17.66
C VAL A 364 -0.93 -8.21 -17.51
N SER A 365 -2.24 -8.16 -17.25
CA SER A 365 -3.04 -6.95 -17.19
C SER A 365 -3.54 -6.72 -15.78
N LEU A 366 -3.50 -5.46 -15.38
CA LEU A 366 -4.02 -4.97 -14.13
C LEU A 366 -5.44 -4.45 -14.32
N PHE A 367 -6.34 -4.91 -13.47
CA PHE A 367 -7.74 -4.51 -13.42
C PHE A 367 -8.08 -3.93 -12.05
N TYR A 368 -9.16 -3.16 -12.00
CA TYR A 368 -9.80 -2.81 -10.75
C TYR A 368 -11.33 -2.93 -10.85
N SER A 369 -11.98 -3.06 -9.70
CA SER A 369 -13.44 -2.97 -9.53
C SER A 369 -13.77 -2.10 -8.32
N TYR A 370 -14.99 -1.57 -8.27
CA TYR A 370 -15.43 -0.78 -7.12
C TYR A 370 -16.86 -1.10 -6.69
N SER A 371 -17.15 -0.86 -5.42
CA SER A 371 -18.46 -1.04 -4.78
C SER A 371 -18.86 0.22 -4.03
N THR A 372 -20.14 0.59 -4.08
CA THR A 372 -20.71 1.74 -3.35
C THR A 372 -21.77 1.32 -2.31
N ASP A 373 -21.91 0.01 -2.08
CA ASP A 373 -22.93 -0.58 -1.21
C ASP A 373 -22.33 -1.62 -0.24
N THR A 374 -21.16 -1.30 0.32
CA THR A 374 -20.44 -2.12 1.32
C THR A 374 -20.08 -3.52 0.82
N GLY A 375 -19.69 -3.63 -0.45
CA GLY A 375 -19.16 -4.85 -1.07
C GLY A 375 -20.23 -5.77 -1.66
N GLN A 376 -21.50 -5.39 -1.60
CA GLN A 376 -22.60 -6.23 -2.06
C GLN A 376 -22.67 -6.34 -3.58
N THR A 377 -22.44 -5.24 -4.29
CA THR A 377 -22.41 -5.20 -5.76
C THR A 377 -21.19 -4.46 -6.28
N TRP A 378 -20.63 -4.97 -7.37
CA TRP A 378 -19.37 -4.49 -7.93
C TRP A 378 -19.52 -4.00 -9.37
N HIS A 379 -18.81 -2.92 -9.68
CA HIS A 379 -18.66 -2.37 -11.01
C HIS A 379 -17.25 -2.64 -11.54
N GLY A 380 -17.15 -3.19 -12.74
CA GLY A 380 -15.88 -3.59 -13.35
C GLY A 380 -15.99 -4.97 -14.00
N PRO A 381 -14.86 -5.59 -14.38
CA PRO A 381 -13.49 -5.09 -14.27
C PRO A 381 -13.22 -3.92 -15.22
N TYR A 382 -12.36 -3.00 -14.80
CA TYR A 382 -11.78 -1.98 -15.67
C TYR A 382 -10.27 -2.14 -15.72
N GLN A 383 -9.70 -2.28 -16.92
CA GLN A 383 -8.25 -2.36 -17.09
C GLN A 383 -7.59 -1.01 -16.78
N VAL A 384 -6.51 -1.04 -16.01
CA VAL A 384 -5.76 0.14 -15.56
C VAL A 384 -4.53 0.38 -16.43
N ASN A 385 -3.68 -0.64 -16.58
CA ASN A 385 -2.38 -0.49 -17.23
C ASN A 385 -2.52 -0.25 -18.74
N GLN A 386 -1.74 0.70 -19.24
CA GLN A 386 -1.65 1.07 -20.65
C GLN A 386 -0.16 1.16 -21.05
N ALA A 387 0.11 1.22 -22.35
CA ALA A 387 1.46 1.55 -22.82
C ALA A 387 1.99 2.83 -22.14
N PRO A 388 3.24 2.84 -21.64
CA PRO A 388 4.28 1.86 -21.92
C PRO A 388 4.27 0.59 -21.04
N SER A 389 3.51 0.51 -19.96
CA SER A 389 3.37 -0.74 -19.16
C SER A 389 2.34 -1.66 -19.81
N SER A 390 2.82 -2.52 -20.71
CA SER A 390 1.98 -3.54 -21.36
C SER A 390 1.78 -4.78 -20.49
N TRP A 391 2.65 -4.95 -19.49
CA TRP A 391 2.60 -5.95 -18.45
C TRP A 391 2.54 -5.24 -17.09
N ALA A 392 1.72 -5.74 -16.18
CA ALA A 392 1.50 -5.17 -14.85
C ALA A 392 1.19 -6.27 -13.82
N ILE A 393 2.03 -6.38 -12.79
CA ILE A 393 1.96 -7.41 -11.73
C ILE A 393 2.02 -6.75 -10.35
N GLU A 394 1.62 -7.50 -9.32
CA GLU A 394 1.66 -7.09 -7.90
C GLU A 394 1.06 -5.71 -7.64
N PRO A 395 -0.23 -5.51 -7.96
CA PRO A 395 -0.84 -4.22 -7.77
C PRO A 395 -1.10 -3.93 -6.29
N TRP A 396 -0.87 -2.68 -5.90
CA TRP A 396 -1.38 -2.12 -4.66
C TRP A 396 -2.16 -0.84 -4.96
N LEU A 397 -3.04 -0.44 -4.03
CA LEU A 397 -3.79 0.80 -4.18
C LEU A 397 -4.05 1.48 -2.84
N THR A 398 -4.30 2.78 -2.93
CA THR A 398 -4.81 3.58 -1.83
C THR A 398 -5.98 4.44 -2.31
N ALA A 399 -6.90 4.75 -1.41
CA ALA A 399 -8.09 5.52 -1.70
C ALA A 399 -8.17 6.75 -0.79
N GLY A 400 -8.66 7.85 -1.36
CA GLY A 400 -8.75 9.11 -0.66
C GLY A 400 -10.20 9.56 -0.47
N ASP A 401 -10.55 10.66 -1.14
CA ASP A 401 -11.94 11.10 -1.21
C ASP A 401 -12.81 10.15 -2.04
N PRO A 402 -14.14 10.26 -1.91
CA PRO A 402 -15.07 9.46 -2.69
C PRO A 402 -14.76 9.47 -4.19
N GLY A 403 -14.48 8.29 -4.71
CA GLY A 403 -14.19 8.09 -6.13
C GLY A 403 -12.77 8.41 -6.58
N LYS A 404 -11.81 8.57 -5.64
CA LYS A 404 -10.41 8.90 -5.93
C LYS A 404 -9.45 7.85 -5.42
N ILE A 405 -8.67 7.28 -6.33
CA ILE A 405 -7.74 6.19 -6.06
C ILE A 405 -6.41 6.41 -6.78
N ASP A 406 -5.36 5.93 -6.15
CA ASP A 406 -4.03 5.75 -6.71
C ASP A 406 -3.72 4.26 -6.73
N ILE A 407 -3.29 3.74 -7.87
CA ILE A 407 -2.91 2.33 -8.08
C ILE A 407 -1.46 2.30 -8.56
N VAL A 408 -0.69 1.35 -8.05
CA VAL A 408 0.74 1.16 -8.31
C VAL A 408 1.03 -0.30 -8.59
N TRP A 409 2.08 -0.57 -9.37
CA TRP A 409 2.43 -1.94 -9.78
C TRP A 409 3.86 -1.99 -10.35
N TYR A 410 4.41 -3.20 -10.44
CA TYR A 410 5.60 -3.47 -11.27
C TYR A 410 5.20 -3.66 -12.72
N GLY A 411 5.78 -2.85 -13.61
CA GLY A 411 5.43 -2.84 -15.02
C GLY A 411 6.60 -3.03 -15.96
N THR A 412 6.36 -3.76 -17.05
CA THR A 412 7.27 -3.83 -18.20
C THR A 412 6.54 -3.62 -19.52
N ASN A 413 7.28 -3.22 -20.55
CA ASN A 413 6.76 -3.05 -21.90
C ASN A 413 6.94 -4.28 -22.79
N ASN A 414 7.73 -5.28 -22.35
CA ASN A 414 8.17 -6.35 -23.22
C ASN A 414 8.63 -7.61 -22.47
N CYS A 415 7.73 -8.54 -22.22
CA CYS A 415 8.08 -9.89 -21.77
C CYS A 415 8.49 -10.85 -22.89
N GLY A 416 8.25 -10.49 -24.16
CA GLY A 416 8.59 -11.31 -25.32
C GLY A 416 7.36 -11.87 -26.03
N ALA A 417 7.52 -12.22 -27.31
CA ALA A 417 6.43 -12.76 -28.10
C ALA A 417 6.07 -14.19 -27.63
N ALA A 418 4.77 -14.47 -27.50
CA ALA A 418 4.21 -15.75 -27.05
C ALA A 418 4.42 -16.11 -25.56
N ILE A 419 4.87 -15.17 -24.73
CA ILE A 419 4.87 -15.32 -23.27
C ILE A 419 3.51 -14.92 -22.70
N THR A 420 3.02 -15.68 -21.72
CA THR A 420 1.69 -15.52 -21.11
C THR A 420 1.72 -15.28 -19.60
N ASP A 421 2.91 -15.25 -19.00
CA ASP A 421 3.11 -15.03 -17.57
C ASP A 421 4.45 -14.30 -17.31
N ALA A 422 4.58 -13.70 -16.12
CA ALA A 422 5.78 -12.97 -15.72
C ALA A 422 7.00 -13.88 -15.50
N ASP A 423 6.76 -15.10 -15.03
CA ASP A 423 7.76 -16.12 -14.70
C ASP A 423 8.63 -16.51 -15.91
N ASN A 424 8.05 -16.41 -17.12
CA ASN A 424 8.72 -16.79 -18.37
C ASN A 424 9.10 -15.56 -19.24
N CYS A 425 9.09 -14.34 -18.69
CA CYS A 425 9.55 -13.17 -19.44
C CYS A 425 11.01 -13.34 -19.90
N GLN A 426 11.33 -12.77 -21.06
CA GLN A 426 12.68 -12.79 -21.60
C GLN A 426 13.69 -12.13 -20.64
N GLN A 427 14.94 -12.59 -20.65
CA GLN A 427 15.99 -12.07 -19.76
C GLN A 427 16.29 -10.57 -19.94
N SER A 428 15.93 -9.99 -21.10
CA SER A 428 16.06 -8.55 -21.36
C SER A 428 14.81 -7.74 -20.99
N ALA A 429 13.80 -8.34 -20.35
CA ALA A 429 12.67 -7.60 -19.80
C ALA A 429 13.17 -6.66 -18.71
N THR A 430 12.68 -5.44 -18.69
CA THR A 430 13.08 -4.42 -17.72
C THR A 430 11.85 -3.93 -16.99
N TRP A 431 11.89 -3.94 -15.67
CA TRP A 431 10.76 -3.59 -14.83
C TRP A 431 11.02 -2.27 -14.13
N SER A 432 9.93 -1.53 -13.91
CA SER A 432 9.89 -0.25 -13.20
C SER A 432 8.60 -0.18 -12.41
N VAL A 433 8.56 0.68 -11.39
CA VAL A 433 7.31 1.02 -10.73
C VAL A 433 6.51 1.97 -11.59
N PHE A 434 5.22 1.67 -11.72
CA PHE A 434 4.23 2.53 -12.34
C PHE A 434 3.21 3.00 -11.32
N PHE A 435 2.61 4.15 -11.63
CA PHE A 435 1.57 4.80 -10.84
C PHE A 435 0.44 5.23 -11.78
N ALA A 436 -0.81 5.06 -11.36
CA ALA A 436 -1.97 5.61 -12.01
C ALA A 436 -2.98 6.19 -11.02
N GLN A 437 -3.44 7.41 -11.31
CA GLN A 437 -4.46 8.08 -10.50
C GLN A 437 -5.77 8.22 -11.28
N ASN A 438 -6.88 7.89 -10.63
CA ASN A 438 -8.22 8.27 -11.07
C ASN A 438 -8.89 9.10 -9.97
N ARG A 439 -9.36 10.31 -10.30
CA ARG A 439 -9.99 11.23 -9.35
C ARG A 439 -11.52 11.32 -9.48
N ASN A 440 -12.13 10.46 -10.31
CA ASN A 440 -13.57 10.47 -10.57
C ASN A 440 -14.05 9.12 -11.13
N VAL A 441 -13.78 8.03 -10.41
CA VAL A 441 -14.12 6.66 -10.86
C VAL A 441 -15.62 6.46 -11.16
N PHE A 442 -16.51 7.16 -10.46
CA PHE A 442 -17.96 7.00 -10.62
C PHE A 442 -18.48 7.59 -11.94
N ALA A 443 -17.84 8.64 -12.47
CA ALA A 443 -18.21 9.21 -13.76
C ALA A 443 -17.32 8.73 -14.90
N SER A 444 -16.06 8.38 -14.61
CA SER A 444 -15.05 8.00 -15.60
C SER A 444 -14.16 6.87 -15.05
N PRO A 445 -14.67 5.64 -14.96
CA PRO A 445 -13.95 4.52 -14.33
C PRO A 445 -12.63 4.17 -15.04
N THR A 446 -12.52 4.39 -16.36
CA THR A 446 -11.27 4.16 -17.12
C THR A 446 -10.39 5.41 -17.25
N GLY A 447 -10.71 6.49 -16.52
CA GLY A 447 -10.09 7.82 -16.68
C GLY A 447 -8.75 8.02 -15.96
N PHE A 448 -7.85 7.04 -16.05
CA PHE A 448 -6.57 7.08 -15.34
C PHE A 448 -5.55 8.01 -15.99
N THR A 449 -4.77 8.70 -15.15
CA THR A 449 -3.50 9.31 -15.55
C THR A 449 -2.37 8.42 -15.07
N GLN A 450 -1.67 7.77 -16.01
CA GLN A 450 -0.59 6.81 -15.72
C GLN A 450 0.80 7.43 -15.95
N GLN A 451 1.77 7.04 -15.12
CA GLN A 451 3.17 7.43 -15.24
C GLN A 451 4.12 6.34 -14.72
N GLN A 452 5.30 6.18 -15.35
CA GLN A 452 6.43 5.45 -14.78
C GLN A 452 7.12 6.33 -13.73
N VAL A 453 7.30 5.85 -12.50
CA VAL A 453 7.79 6.67 -11.37
C VAL A 453 9.23 6.37 -10.96
N THR A 454 9.78 5.23 -11.38
CA THR A 454 11.18 4.85 -11.14
C THR A 454 11.96 4.65 -12.43
N GLU A 455 13.29 4.55 -12.30
CA GLU A 455 14.13 3.92 -13.31
C GLU A 455 13.91 2.39 -13.34
N MET A 456 14.81 1.66 -13.99
CA MET A 456 14.79 0.20 -13.97
C MET A 456 15.11 -0.29 -12.55
N ILE A 457 14.30 -1.21 -12.03
CA ILE A 457 14.45 -1.81 -10.68
C ILE A 457 14.71 -3.32 -10.74
N HIS A 458 14.51 -3.93 -11.91
CA HIS A 458 14.77 -5.34 -12.15
C HIS A 458 14.97 -5.62 -13.64
N MET A 459 15.76 -6.66 -13.92
CA MET A 459 15.98 -7.20 -15.26
C MET A 459 15.77 -8.72 -15.30
N GLY A 460 14.88 -9.17 -16.19
CA GLY A 460 14.57 -10.58 -16.41
C GLY A 460 13.14 -10.95 -16.06
N PRO A 461 12.86 -12.26 -15.95
CA PRO A 461 11.59 -12.78 -15.46
C PRO A 461 11.40 -12.54 -13.96
N VAL A 462 10.14 -12.27 -13.57
CA VAL A 462 9.69 -12.13 -12.18
C VAL A 462 8.84 -13.35 -11.86
N CYS A 463 9.23 -14.11 -10.83
CA CYS A 463 8.54 -15.34 -10.49
C CYS A 463 7.48 -15.10 -9.42
N LEU A 464 6.22 -15.40 -9.75
CA LEU A 464 5.03 -15.13 -8.94
C LEU A 464 4.51 -16.37 -8.17
N ASN A 465 5.36 -17.38 -7.99
CA ASN A 465 4.99 -18.66 -7.41
C ASN A 465 5.58 -18.89 -6.00
N GLY A 466 6.01 -17.82 -5.33
CA GLY A 466 6.62 -17.84 -3.99
C GLY A 466 7.75 -18.87 -3.86
N GLY A 467 7.71 -19.69 -2.81
CA GLY A 467 8.69 -20.76 -2.57
C GLY A 467 8.75 -21.86 -3.65
N GLY A 468 7.79 -21.90 -4.59
CA GLY A 468 7.78 -22.82 -5.73
C GLY A 468 8.65 -22.37 -6.91
N CYS A 469 9.24 -21.17 -6.85
CA CYS A 469 10.12 -20.63 -7.89
C CYS A 469 11.38 -21.48 -8.08
N GLN A 470 11.57 -22.02 -9.29
CA GLN A 470 12.72 -22.86 -9.65
C GLN A 470 13.99 -22.04 -9.97
N SER A 471 13.86 -20.72 -10.01
CA SER A 471 14.89 -19.72 -10.33
C SER A 471 14.71 -18.50 -9.41
N TYR A 472 15.60 -17.50 -9.51
CA TYR A 472 15.61 -16.22 -8.78
C TYR A 472 14.21 -15.64 -8.56
N ARG A 473 13.88 -15.41 -7.28
CA ARG A 473 12.72 -14.64 -6.82
C ARG A 473 13.13 -13.15 -6.85
N GLY A 474 13.05 -12.55 -8.03
CA GLY A 474 13.31 -11.12 -8.23
C GLY A 474 12.09 -10.29 -7.88
N LEU A 475 12.31 -9.11 -7.30
CA LEU A 475 11.27 -8.18 -6.79
C LEU A 475 10.33 -8.72 -5.69
N PHE A 476 10.51 -9.98 -5.27
CA PHE A 476 9.69 -10.68 -4.28
C PHE A 476 8.20 -10.54 -4.58
N ASP A 477 7.34 -10.73 -3.57
CA ASP A 477 5.90 -10.76 -3.80
C ASP A 477 5.23 -9.48 -3.22
N ASP A 478 5.87 -8.79 -2.26
CA ASP A 478 5.29 -7.69 -1.46
C ASP A 478 5.67 -6.29 -1.97
N PHE A 479 4.73 -5.37 -1.84
CA PHE A 479 4.78 -4.01 -2.39
C PHE A 479 3.85 -3.12 -1.56
N GLY A 480 3.91 -1.79 -1.65
CA GLY A 480 2.92 -0.98 -0.93
C GLY A 480 2.78 0.46 -1.39
N VAL A 481 1.57 1.01 -1.22
CA VAL A 481 1.31 2.45 -1.36
C VAL A 481 0.39 2.97 -0.27
N THR A 482 0.65 4.20 0.13
CA THR A 482 -0.22 4.96 1.02
C THR A 482 -0.34 6.40 0.53
N ALA A 483 -1.39 7.10 0.95
CA ALA A 483 -1.56 8.52 0.66
C ALA A 483 -1.38 9.35 1.93
N ASP A 484 -0.63 10.45 1.84
CA ASP A 484 -0.55 11.42 2.92
C ASP A 484 -1.96 11.97 3.23
N PRO A 485 -2.48 11.85 4.47
CA PRO A 485 -3.86 12.18 4.84
C PRO A 485 -4.22 13.67 4.65
N THR A 486 -3.22 14.52 4.40
CA THR A 486 -3.36 15.95 4.22
C THR A 486 -3.35 16.35 2.74
N THR A 487 -2.38 15.88 1.97
CA THR A 487 -2.15 16.28 0.57
C THR A 487 -2.71 15.26 -0.42
N GLY A 488 -2.91 14.03 0.02
CA GLY A 488 -3.32 12.91 -0.82
C GLY A 488 -2.21 12.44 -1.75
N MET A 489 -0.98 12.90 -1.53
CA MET A 489 0.18 12.50 -2.33
C MET A 489 0.61 11.07 -1.95
N ALA A 490 0.93 10.29 -2.96
CA ALA A 490 1.32 8.90 -2.79
C ALA A 490 2.76 8.76 -2.26
N THR A 491 2.95 7.78 -1.38
CA THR A 491 4.27 7.25 -1.03
C THR A 491 4.23 5.75 -1.27
N VAL A 492 5.17 5.27 -2.07
CA VAL A 492 5.27 3.89 -2.51
C VAL A 492 6.52 3.27 -1.89
N VAL A 493 6.40 2.06 -1.37
CA VAL A 493 7.53 1.25 -0.94
C VAL A 493 7.61 0.02 -1.85
N TYR A 494 8.81 -0.33 -2.28
CA TYR A 494 9.01 -1.38 -3.29
C TYR A 494 10.43 -1.96 -3.21
N ASP A 495 10.59 -3.12 -3.84
CA ASP A 495 11.87 -3.81 -3.98
C ASP A 495 12.65 -3.36 -5.20
N ASN A 496 13.97 -3.38 -5.06
CA ASN A 496 14.90 -3.12 -6.14
C ASN A 496 16.06 -4.09 -6.03
N ASP A 497 16.46 -4.69 -7.16
CA ASP A 497 17.60 -5.61 -7.22
C ASP A 497 18.71 -5.17 -8.19
N MET A 498 18.65 -3.92 -8.64
CA MET A 498 19.63 -3.38 -9.56
C MET A 498 20.91 -2.96 -8.84
N TYR A 499 22.05 -3.32 -9.43
CA TYR A 499 23.33 -2.81 -8.99
C TYR A 499 23.56 -1.38 -9.49
N THR A 500 23.27 -0.40 -8.63
CA THR A 500 23.37 1.04 -8.94
C THR A 500 24.39 1.78 -8.03
N PRO A 501 25.67 1.38 -7.99
CA PRO A 501 26.67 1.92 -7.04
C PRO A 501 26.96 3.42 -7.22
N SER A 502 26.56 4.01 -8.35
CA SER A 502 26.72 5.44 -8.63
C SER A 502 25.50 6.29 -8.26
N ASN A 503 24.37 5.67 -7.88
CA ASN A 503 23.16 6.37 -7.46
C ASN A 503 23.18 6.47 -5.92
N SER A 504 23.54 7.63 -5.37
CA SER A 504 23.60 7.83 -3.91
C SER A 504 22.24 7.69 -3.21
N ASN A 505 21.15 7.80 -3.97
CA ASN A 505 19.79 7.61 -3.46
C ASN A 505 19.31 6.16 -3.65
N ASN A 506 20.11 5.29 -4.26
CA ASN A 506 19.76 3.89 -4.50
C ASN A 506 21.06 3.08 -4.42
N LEU A 507 21.70 3.13 -3.25
CA LEU A 507 22.97 2.48 -3.00
C LEU A 507 22.70 1.05 -2.53
N PRO A 508 22.86 0.03 -3.39
CA PRO A 508 22.68 -1.34 -2.94
C PRO A 508 23.66 -1.65 -1.80
N ASN A 509 23.36 -2.67 -1.00
CA ASN A 509 24.26 -3.06 0.08
C ASN A 509 25.70 -3.35 -0.42
N PRO A 510 26.72 -3.21 0.44
CA PRO A 510 28.11 -3.37 0.04
C PRO A 510 28.52 -4.74 -0.52
N ASP A 511 27.72 -5.79 -0.28
CA ASP A 511 27.95 -7.14 -0.80
C ASP A 511 27.46 -7.30 -2.25
N CYS A 512 26.59 -6.40 -2.73
CA CYS A 512 26.20 -6.29 -4.14
C CYS A 512 27.34 -5.64 -4.93
N THR A 513 28.09 -6.43 -5.72
CA THR A 513 29.30 -5.97 -6.42
C THR A 513 29.17 -5.88 -7.95
N SER A 514 28.11 -6.46 -8.53
CA SER A 514 27.86 -6.41 -9.97
C SER A 514 26.41 -6.77 -10.30
N GLN A 515 25.91 -6.27 -11.43
CA GLN A 515 24.65 -6.76 -12.01
C GLN A 515 24.85 -8.19 -12.54
N TYR A 516 24.11 -9.14 -11.99
CA TYR A 516 24.03 -10.49 -12.54
C TYR A 516 23.01 -10.54 -13.68
N THR A 517 23.33 -11.27 -14.74
CA THR A 517 22.57 -11.25 -16.02
C THR A 517 21.60 -12.42 -16.17
N SER A 518 21.50 -13.29 -15.16
CA SER A 518 20.64 -14.46 -15.17
C SER A 518 19.87 -14.54 -13.87
N SER A 519 18.55 -14.71 -13.99
CA SER A 519 17.62 -15.02 -12.90
C SER A 519 17.86 -16.38 -12.26
N SER A 520 19.08 -16.93 -12.23
CA SER A 520 19.41 -18.16 -11.53
C SER A 520 20.68 -18.04 -10.69
N ASP A 521 21.24 -16.83 -10.60
CA ASP A 521 22.43 -16.57 -9.78
C ASP A 521 21.99 -16.15 -8.37
N PRO A 522 22.29 -16.95 -7.33
CA PRO A 522 22.01 -16.57 -5.94
C PRO A 522 22.64 -15.23 -5.56
N ALA A 523 23.73 -14.82 -6.21
CA ALA A 523 24.38 -13.55 -5.95
C ALA A 523 23.54 -12.33 -6.40
N GLN A 524 22.53 -12.51 -7.26
CA GLN A 524 21.57 -11.44 -7.59
C GLN A 524 20.71 -11.06 -6.38
N GLN A 525 20.48 -11.98 -5.43
CA GLN A 525 19.76 -11.67 -4.19
C GLN A 525 20.55 -10.73 -3.27
N ASN A 526 21.88 -10.66 -3.44
CA ASN A 526 22.69 -9.70 -2.70
C ASN A 526 22.38 -8.26 -3.09
N CYS A 527 21.70 -8.00 -4.20
CA CYS A 527 21.39 -6.64 -4.63
C CYS A 527 20.00 -6.19 -4.22
N VAL A 528 19.21 -7.06 -3.58
CA VAL A 528 17.86 -6.75 -3.12
C VAL A 528 17.92 -5.69 -2.02
N HIS A 529 17.10 -4.66 -2.14
CA HIS A 529 16.95 -3.61 -1.15
C HIS A 529 15.58 -2.93 -1.27
N THR A 530 15.04 -2.50 -0.13
CA THR A 530 13.81 -1.70 -0.04
C THR A 530 14.08 -0.25 -0.41
N VAL A 531 13.19 0.31 -1.23
CA VAL A 531 13.28 1.69 -1.71
C VAL A 531 11.94 2.40 -1.53
N ILE A 532 11.98 3.72 -1.36
CA ILE A 532 10.80 4.59 -1.29
C ILE A 532 10.71 5.46 -2.54
N ALA A 533 9.52 5.58 -3.12
CA ALA A 533 9.16 6.60 -4.10
C ALA A 533 8.09 7.51 -3.50
N HIS A 534 8.43 8.77 -3.24
CA HIS A 534 7.52 9.75 -2.67
C HIS A 534 7.09 10.79 -3.71
N GLN A 535 5.79 11.02 -3.86
CA GLN A 535 5.23 12.01 -4.75
C GLN A 535 5.50 13.43 -4.23
N THR A 536 6.25 14.22 -5.00
CA THR A 536 6.65 15.60 -4.65
C THR A 536 5.83 16.67 -5.34
N SER A 537 5.09 16.32 -6.40
CA SER A 537 4.21 17.24 -7.12
C SER A 537 3.15 16.52 -7.96
N GLY A 538 2.18 17.28 -8.48
CA GLY A 538 1.00 16.75 -9.16
C GLY A 538 -0.22 16.78 -8.23
N THR A 539 -1.27 16.05 -8.59
CA THR A 539 -2.49 15.94 -7.79
C THR A 539 -2.44 14.73 -6.86
N GLY A 540 -3.13 14.81 -5.73
CA GLY A 540 -3.38 13.69 -4.83
C GLY A 540 -4.80 13.15 -4.91
N VAL A 541 -5.05 12.10 -4.11
CA VAL A 541 -6.37 11.47 -3.93
C VAL A 541 -7.29 12.21 -2.97
N PHE A 542 -6.87 13.36 -2.42
CA PHE A 542 -7.76 14.23 -1.65
C PHE A 542 -8.24 15.43 -2.48
N ARG A 543 -9.18 16.19 -1.92
CA ARG A 543 -9.81 17.35 -2.57
C ARG A 543 -8.81 18.49 -2.56
N LYS A 544 -8.65 19.13 -3.73
CA LYS A 544 -7.83 20.35 -3.82
C LYS A 544 -8.28 21.41 -2.81
N HIS A 545 -9.58 21.51 -2.59
CA HIS A 545 -10.20 22.44 -1.67
C HIS A 545 -11.03 21.64 -0.68
N SER A 546 -10.65 21.65 0.59
CA SER A 546 -11.45 21.04 1.65
C SER A 546 -11.15 21.74 2.98
N PHE A 547 -12.18 21.82 3.81
CA PHE A 547 -12.07 22.25 5.19
C PHE A 547 -13.04 21.40 6.00
N ARG A 548 -12.54 20.75 7.05
CA ARG A 548 -13.34 19.94 7.95
C ARG A 548 -13.46 20.63 9.30
N ILE A 549 -14.69 20.90 9.71
CA ILE A 549 -15.00 21.26 11.09
C ILE A 549 -14.75 20.06 12.01
N THR A 550 -13.93 20.24 13.04
CA THR A 550 -13.55 19.20 14.02
C THR A 550 -14.14 19.43 15.41
N GLY A 551 -14.68 20.62 15.68
CA GLY A 551 -15.39 20.92 16.92
C GLY A 551 -16.11 22.25 16.85
N GLU A 552 -17.26 22.36 17.51
CA GLU A 552 -18.04 23.60 17.61
C GLU A 552 -18.71 23.70 18.97
N SER A 553 -18.84 24.92 19.48
CA SER A 553 -19.69 25.21 20.63
C SER A 553 -20.30 26.61 20.55
N LEU A 554 -21.49 26.75 21.13
CA LEU A 554 -22.17 28.03 21.31
C LEU A 554 -22.66 28.08 22.76
N THR A 555 -22.00 28.86 23.60
CA THR A 555 -22.22 28.86 25.05
C THR A 555 -22.62 30.23 25.57
N GLN A 556 -23.61 30.26 26.47
CA GLN A 556 -24.00 31.44 27.22
C GLN A 556 -22.95 31.71 28.31
N GLU A 557 -22.42 32.92 28.32
CA GLU A 557 -21.51 33.36 29.38
C GLU A 557 -22.25 33.75 30.66
N SER A 558 -21.54 33.69 31.77
CA SER A 558 -22.08 33.95 33.12
C SER A 558 -22.65 35.36 33.32
N ASP A 559 -22.28 36.31 32.45
CA ASP A 559 -22.79 37.69 32.47
C ASP A 559 -24.20 37.83 31.87
N LEU A 560 -24.72 36.77 31.23
CA LEU A 560 -26.00 36.71 30.51
C LEU A 560 -26.17 37.76 29.38
N ALA A 561 -25.12 38.50 29.05
CA ALA A 561 -25.13 39.54 28.04
C ALA A 561 -24.50 39.07 26.72
N HIS A 562 -23.65 38.03 26.79
CA HIS A 562 -22.93 37.51 25.64
C HIS A 562 -23.07 35.99 25.50
N ALA A 563 -22.81 35.53 24.27
CA ALA A 563 -22.58 34.13 23.96
C ALA A 563 -21.24 33.99 23.23
N ASP A 564 -20.48 32.96 23.58
CA ASP A 564 -19.24 32.61 22.91
C ASP A 564 -19.50 31.51 21.90
N TYR A 565 -19.15 31.80 20.64
CA TYR A 565 -19.08 30.80 19.59
C TYR A 565 -17.62 30.39 19.38
N ASN A 566 -17.34 29.09 19.48
CA ASN A 566 -16.05 28.52 19.17
C ASN A 566 -16.18 27.54 18.01
N VAL A 567 -15.24 27.59 17.08
CA VAL A 567 -15.09 26.63 15.99
C VAL A 567 -13.65 26.13 15.94
N GLN A 568 -13.49 24.84 15.73
CA GLN A 568 -12.22 24.20 15.41
C GLN A 568 -12.36 23.52 14.07
N GLY A 569 -11.33 23.63 13.25
CA GLY A 569 -11.31 22.93 11.98
C GLY A 569 -9.92 22.68 11.46
N GLN A 570 -9.86 21.89 10.41
CA GLN A 570 -8.64 21.43 9.76
C GLN A 570 -8.74 21.71 8.26
N ASN A 571 -7.66 22.23 7.67
CA ASN A 571 -7.52 22.22 6.23
C ASN A 571 -7.16 20.79 5.79
N ASP A 572 -8.13 20.03 5.31
CA ASP A 572 -7.95 18.65 4.82
C ASP A 572 -7.89 18.59 3.29
N GLY A 573 -7.66 19.74 2.63
CA GLY A 573 -7.43 19.85 1.20
C GLY A 573 -6.01 20.29 0.83
N GLU A 574 -5.73 20.26 -0.47
CA GLU A 574 -4.38 20.53 -1.01
C GLU A 574 -4.03 22.03 -1.10
N ALA A 575 -5.03 22.92 -1.09
CA ALA A 575 -4.85 24.37 -1.23
C ALA A 575 -4.82 25.09 0.14
N PRO A 576 -3.91 26.06 0.35
CA PRO A 576 -3.95 26.90 1.54
C PRO A 576 -5.25 27.71 1.64
N ILE A 577 -5.82 27.77 2.84
CA ILE A 577 -7.00 28.57 3.16
C ILE A 577 -6.55 29.96 3.59
N THR A 578 -6.93 30.99 2.85
CA THR A 578 -6.56 32.39 3.10
C THR A 578 -7.57 33.13 3.97
N ALA A 579 -8.81 32.66 4.04
CA ALA A 579 -9.85 33.22 4.91
C ALA A 579 -10.82 32.14 5.41
N LEU A 580 -11.29 32.30 6.64
CA LEU A 580 -12.43 31.57 7.19
C LEU A 580 -13.48 32.59 7.63
N SER A 581 -14.74 32.31 7.31
CA SER A 581 -15.87 33.12 7.75
C SER A 581 -16.98 32.22 8.27
N VAL A 582 -17.69 32.69 9.28
CA VAL A 582 -18.81 31.96 9.89
C VAL A 582 -20.05 32.82 9.81
N SER A 583 -21.17 32.20 9.46
CA SER A 583 -22.51 32.79 9.54
C SER A 583 -23.35 31.95 10.50
N LEU A 584 -23.91 32.56 11.54
CA LEU A 584 -24.84 31.94 12.48
C LEU A 584 -26.24 32.47 12.19
N ALA A 585 -27.16 31.58 11.80
CA ALA A 585 -28.53 31.94 11.41
C ALA A 585 -28.61 33.09 10.37
N GLY A 586 -27.65 33.12 9.44
CA GLY A 586 -27.55 34.16 8.39
C GLY A 586 -26.81 35.43 8.82
N VAL A 587 -26.32 35.51 10.06
CA VAL A 587 -25.54 36.65 10.58
C VAL A 587 -24.06 36.31 10.57
N SER A 588 -23.26 37.07 9.82
CA SER A 588 -21.80 36.91 9.80
C SER A 588 -21.19 37.23 11.17
N LEU A 589 -20.36 36.31 11.66
CA LEU A 589 -19.65 36.45 12.92
C LEU A 589 -18.19 36.86 12.69
N PRO A 590 -17.67 37.87 13.40
CA PRO A 590 -16.25 38.19 13.38
C PRO A 590 -15.49 37.13 14.20
N LEU A 591 -14.45 36.53 13.60
CA LEU A 591 -13.64 35.50 14.27
C LEU A 591 -12.28 36.05 14.68
N THR A 592 -11.82 35.62 15.85
CA THR A 592 -10.44 35.74 16.30
C THR A 592 -9.81 34.36 16.28
N PHE A 593 -8.72 34.19 15.53
CA PHE A 593 -8.11 32.88 15.31
C PHE A 593 -6.91 32.60 16.22
N SER A 594 -6.72 31.31 16.57
CA SER A 594 -5.58 30.82 17.36
C SER A 594 -4.26 30.77 16.58
N SER A 595 -4.32 30.79 15.24
CA SER A 595 -3.17 30.79 14.34
C SER A 595 -3.35 31.77 13.18
N ALA A 596 -2.24 32.17 12.56
CA ALA A 596 -2.26 33.09 11.43
C ALA A 596 -2.66 32.36 10.13
N LEU A 597 -3.46 33.03 9.31
CA LEU A 597 -3.75 32.62 7.94
C LEU A 597 -2.62 33.09 6.99
N PRO A 598 -2.32 32.36 5.90
CA PRO A 598 -3.06 31.23 5.35
C PRO A 598 -2.83 29.90 6.09
N LEU A 599 -3.93 29.18 6.36
CA LEU A 599 -3.90 27.85 6.95
C LEU A 599 -3.42 26.83 5.91
N GLN A 600 -2.23 26.27 6.14
CA GLN A 600 -1.63 25.29 5.24
C GLN A 600 -2.38 23.96 5.25
N PRO A 601 -2.27 23.15 4.18
CA PRO A 601 -2.76 21.76 4.20
C PRO A 601 -2.32 21.04 5.48
N GLY A 602 -3.28 20.38 6.15
CA GLY A 602 -3.09 19.55 7.34
C GLY A 602 -3.06 20.33 8.65
N ALA A 603 -2.94 21.64 8.59
CA ALA A 603 -2.95 22.48 9.78
C ALA A 603 -4.36 22.62 10.35
N THR A 604 -4.43 22.71 11.68
CA THR A 604 -5.67 23.01 12.42
C THR A 604 -5.72 24.48 12.81
N ILE A 605 -6.94 24.98 12.99
CA ILE A 605 -7.22 26.33 13.44
C ILE A 605 -8.41 26.31 14.40
N SER A 606 -8.36 27.19 15.40
CA SER A 606 -9.50 27.48 16.26
C SER A 606 -9.89 28.94 16.08
N GLY A 607 -11.17 29.22 15.98
CA GLY A 607 -11.73 30.57 15.90
C GLY A 607 -12.75 30.79 17.02
N GLN A 608 -12.72 31.98 17.62
CA GLN A 608 -13.70 32.41 18.62
C GLN A 608 -14.40 33.68 18.17
N SER A 609 -15.70 33.77 18.43
CA SER A 609 -16.50 34.98 18.27
C SER A 609 -17.31 35.26 19.54
N VAL A 610 -17.36 36.52 19.96
CA VAL A 610 -18.23 36.97 21.06
C VAL A 610 -19.45 37.63 20.47
N ILE A 611 -20.62 37.07 20.77
CA ILE A 611 -21.91 37.50 20.23
C ILE A 611 -22.64 38.31 21.31
N SER A 612 -23.03 39.54 20.99
CA SER A 612 -23.91 40.32 21.86
C SER A 612 -25.35 39.85 21.72
N LEU A 613 -25.97 39.44 22.83
CA LEU A 613 -27.38 39.01 22.84
C LEU A 613 -28.36 40.17 22.71
N GLN A 614 -27.86 41.41 22.66
CA GLN A 614 -28.65 42.58 22.31
C GLN A 614 -28.87 42.70 20.79
N THR A 615 -28.02 42.08 19.98
CA THR A 615 -28.05 42.17 18.51
C THR A 615 -28.49 40.88 17.84
N VAL A 616 -28.30 39.73 18.48
CA VAL A 616 -28.73 38.41 17.98
C VAL A 616 -29.56 37.72 19.06
N LEU A 617 -30.82 37.41 18.74
CA LEU A 617 -31.71 36.74 19.69
C LEU A 617 -31.48 35.22 19.66
N LEU A 618 -30.81 34.71 20.69
CA LEU A 618 -30.59 33.29 20.91
C LEU A 618 -31.46 32.76 22.06
N VAL A 619 -31.99 31.55 21.92
CA VAL A 619 -32.86 30.88 22.88
C VAL A 619 -32.14 29.63 23.39
N LEU A 620 -31.85 29.60 24.69
CA LEU A 620 -31.18 28.46 25.33
C LEU A 620 -31.87 27.14 25.01
N GLY A 621 -31.09 26.12 24.69
CA GLY A 621 -31.57 24.79 24.29
C GLY A 621 -32.00 24.68 22.82
N THR A 622 -31.87 25.75 22.03
CA THR A 622 -32.18 25.75 20.59
C THR A 622 -30.92 25.49 19.77
N ALA A 623 -31.04 24.71 18.69
CA ALA A 623 -29.98 24.53 17.69
C ALA A 623 -30.13 25.55 16.56
N TYR A 624 -29.02 26.17 16.17
CA TYR A 624 -28.97 27.19 15.13
C TYR A 624 -28.16 26.70 13.93
N PRO A 625 -28.60 26.99 12.69
CA PRO A 625 -27.81 26.68 11.51
C PRO A 625 -26.56 27.58 11.48
N VAL A 626 -25.45 26.97 11.11
CA VAL A 626 -24.16 27.65 10.94
C VAL A 626 -23.61 27.30 9.57
N ASP A 627 -23.09 28.30 8.87
CA ASP A 627 -22.33 28.11 7.64
C ASP A 627 -20.89 28.55 7.88
N VAL A 628 -19.95 27.61 7.77
CA VAL A 628 -18.51 27.91 7.82
C VAL A 628 -17.97 27.91 6.41
N THR A 629 -17.47 29.06 5.95
CA THR A 629 -16.94 29.22 4.60
C THR A 629 -15.43 29.39 4.62
N ALA A 630 -14.70 28.46 4.00
CA ALA A 630 -13.28 28.53 3.74
C ALA A 630 -13.01 29.10 2.35
N THR A 631 -12.15 30.12 2.28
CA THR A 631 -11.65 30.71 1.04
C THR A 631 -10.21 30.29 0.81
N PHE A 632 -9.92 29.77 -0.37
CA PHE A 632 -8.61 29.25 -0.72
C PHE A 632 -7.77 30.27 -1.50
N VAL A 633 -6.47 30.01 -1.60
CA VAL A 633 -5.51 30.91 -2.27
C VAL A 633 -5.84 31.21 -3.74
N ASP A 634 -6.53 30.29 -4.44
CA ASP A 634 -6.98 30.49 -5.82
C ASP A 634 -8.36 31.16 -5.93
N GLY A 635 -8.90 31.64 -4.81
CA GLY A 635 -10.19 32.33 -4.73
C GLY A 635 -11.40 31.40 -4.65
N THR A 636 -11.21 30.08 -4.72
CA THR A 636 -12.29 29.12 -4.51
C THR A 636 -12.85 29.23 -3.09
N THR A 637 -14.15 29.00 -2.93
CA THR A 637 -14.80 28.97 -1.62
C THR A 637 -15.53 27.65 -1.41
N ILE A 638 -15.47 27.12 -0.20
CA ILE A 638 -16.27 25.97 0.24
C ILE A 638 -17.03 26.39 1.48
N THR A 639 -18.35 26.20 1.45
CA THR A 639 -19.23 26.42 2.60
C THR A 639 -19.67 25.07 3.16
N GLN A 640 -19.37 24.82 4.43
CA GLN A 640 -19.82 23.66 5.18
C GLN A 640 -21.00 24.08 6.07
N PRO A 641 -22.23 23.61 5.79
CA PRO A 641 -23.38 23.82 6.67
C PRO A 641 -23.33 22.85 7.85
N THR A 642 -23.65 23.35 9.04
CA THR A 642 -23.69 22.61 10.31
C THR A 642 -24.80 23.17 11.21
N THR A 643 -24.98 22.59 12.39
CA THR A 643 -25.90 23.09 13.42
C THR A 643 -25.24 23.04 14.78
N VAL A 644 -25.31 24.15 15.52
CA VAL A 644 -24.75 24.25 16.88
C VAL A 644 -25.86 24.49 17.90
N ALA A 645 -25.86 23.71 18.99
CA ALA A 645 -26.80 23.89 20.08
C ALA A 645 -26.34 25.03 20.99
N TYR A 646 -27.24 25.93 21.36
CA TYR A 646 -26.98 26.98 22.32
C TYR A 646 -27.16 26.47 23.75
N THR A 647 -26.06 26.33 24.50
CA THR A 647 -26.07 25.78 25.86
C THR A 647 -25.52 26.78 26.88
N ILE A 648 -25.61 26.44 28.16
CA ILE A 648 -24.88 27.15 29.22
C ILE A 648 -23.47 26.54 29.29
N ALA A 649 -22.46 27.38 29.52
CA ALA A 649 -21.08 26.95 29.71
C ALA A 649 -20.92 25.96 30.89
#